data_AF-A0A6N9A2P7-F1
#
_entry.id   AF-A0A6N9A2P7-F1
#
_cell.length_a   1.000
_cell.length_b   1.000
_cell.length_c   1.000
_cell.angle_alpha   90.00
_cell.angle_beta   90.00
_cell.angle_gamma   90.00
#
_symmetry.space_group_name_H-M   'P 1'
#
loop_
_entity.id
_entity.type
_entity.pdbx_description
1 polymer ?
#
loop_
_entity_poly.entity_id
_entity_poly.type
_entity_poly.pdbx_seq_one_letter_code
_entity_poly.pdbx_strand_id
1 'polypeptide(L)'
;PDPNQAPQPTGTIPSLEVAQGDSATVDLAGYFRDPDGDPLTFAAMSSDPGIAAPAVTGSLVIVRALSRGTATVTMTATDPGGLSARQTFEVSVPNRGPEAVGAIEDIRLEVGDSVRIGVAARFTDPEGDPLAFAAASSDTLAARAEVDGDSVLIVAAAKGEVTVTVTARDPGGETAGQSFNVTVPNRAPFVAETIPGDTVLLGDTAEVRLTTYFEDPDGDSLAFSAVSSAPGVATVRVSGRTLVVVPEAPGSTTITVTSADPEGLSAAQSFEVTAAHPNRAPAAVGEISDRVIYVGNTDSLDVSTYFSDPDGDSLVYTATTSRRIRVTVAVHGSGIALAAQSIGSSTIAVTAHDPDGLSATQRFRAVVEPVPAPDLVVDTPMVDRDSVEVGGEFTLGVIVRNLGNAEAQSRNTLRFYESFDSRITSSDREVGTDSVMPLAAGQASEEASVLLTAGPLVGIRFFGACVDAPPNETSTRNNCSAGVPVVFWQPNRPPLPRDSIRAPTLEPGDTFRTRLGRFFFDPDRDSLRYAAESSDASIATASVSSDLLTVEAKATGTATITVTARDVTTRRPGSFAATQRFDVRVTLRPRPDLVVDMAQDSFSINPQRTFLINAVVRNEGTREVSSGTTVRFFLSSDSTIGTADTEVGTDTLGALPESGRQLISVSLTSSAAEGVYYYGACVDSVEEESSTDNNCSGALVVVVDEERPPNRPPRVEKTFRDVTDAIPGQRYRAPLLEIFSDPDDDPLTITATSSDESVVRTEIVADSIQLYTIDVGSVIITVTATDPAGLSASTEFSVTVRAPTPPSSGFSIRFLVQTTVPEAQRAPIRAAVGAWEAVLAETELPDVVVPEGFDCAGLTLSRQVVDDHMFIALVLPIDGPGGTLARAGFCAQRSGGGFPAVSRAVFDAGDIDELLAEGMLTDVAFHEIAHGLGYIHGRFNSLGLLNTDADPHFTGSGARAAFDAAGGTSYTGAKVPLSSPDYSHWREEVFDVEMMTPRIEVGVPQPVSAITLAAMADLGYSVNLDLADSYTLPGARAPLAARGPRRTIDLSDDVMQGPVTILGPDGGIVDVIPPPAGYDPIVRAQHRVTLDLRSRGGVGQSRRSHSPLDPVARDASNAVSWIVETYPALRPEAPSRRPR
;
A
#
# COMPACT_ATOMS: atom_id res chain seq x y z
N PRO A 1 30.47 -68.98 -124.75
CA PRO A 1 29.89 -68.26 -123.60
C PRO A 1 31.02 -67.91 -122.64
N ASP A 2 31.24 -66.61 -122.44
CA ASP A 2 32.14 -66.14 -121.39
C ASP A 2 31.56 -66.58 -120.03
N PRO A 3 32.41 -66.91 -119.04
CA PRO A 3 31.93 -67.29 -117.72
C PRO A 3 31.25 -66.10 -117.04
N ASN A 4 30.07 -66.34 -116.44
CA ASN A 4 29.32 -65.34 -115.68
C ASN A 4 30.22 -64.65 -114.65
N GLN A 5 30.25 -63.31 -114.67
CA GLN A 5 31.07 -62.49 -113.79
C GLN A 5 30.22 -61.96 -112.65
N ALA A 6 30.79 -61.95 -111.44
CA ALA A 6 30.10 -61.40 -110.29
C ALA A 6 29.82 -59.89 -110.47
N PRO A 7 28.72 -59.38 -109.89
CA PRO A 7 28.49 -57.94 -109.79
C PRO A 7 29.68 -57.23 -109.14
N GLN A 8 29.95 -55.98 -109.50
CA GLN A 8 31.02 -55.17 -108.91
C GLN A 8 30.45 -53.92 -108.22
N PRO A 9 30.95 -53.55 -107.03
CA PRO A 9 30.57 -52.30 -106.40
C PRO A 9 31.12 -51.11 -107.20
N THR A 10 30.30 -50.08 -107.39
CA THR A 10 30.68 -48.82 -108.04
C THR A 10 30.49 -47.66 -107.08
N GLY A 11 31.53 -46.84 -106.87
CA GLY A 11 31.48 -45.76 -105.88
C GLY A 11 31.34 -46.27 -104.43
N THR A 12 30.86 -45.40 -103.54
CA THR A 12 30.61 -45.70 -102.12
C THR A 12 29.23 -45.19 -101.72
N ILE A 13 28.45 -46.00 -101.03
CA ILE A 13 27.15 -45.56 -100.49
C ILE A 13 27.40 -44.57 -99.34
N PRO A 14 26.81 -43.36 -99.35
CA PRO A 14 27.01 -42.38 -98.28
C PRO A 14 26.37 -42.86 -96.97
N SER A 15 26.96 -42.47 -95.84
CA SER A 15 26.34 -42.63 -94.53
C SER A 15 25.05 -41.82 -94.44
N LEU A 16 24.11 -42.28 -93.61
CA LEU A 16 22.84 -41.61 -93.35
C LEU A 16 22.79 -41.15 -91.89
N GLU A 17 22.29 -39.95 -91.68
CA GLU A 17 21.86 -39.47 -90.37
C GLU A 17 20.35 -39.31 -90.44
N VAL A 18 19.61 -40.02 -89.58
CA VAL A 18 18.14 -40.10 -89.66
C VAL A 18 17.58 -39.97 -88.24
N ALA A 19 16.63 -39.05 -88.05
CA ALA A 19 15.96 -38.90 -86.76
C ALA A 19 15.16 -40.15 -86.39
N GLN A 20 15.07 -40.45 -85.09
CA GLN A 20 14.33 -41.61 -84.62
C GLN A 20 12.85 -41.54 -85.05
N GLY A 21 12.33 -42.63 -85.61
CA GLY A 21 10.96 -42.71 -86.12
C GLY A 21 10.83 -42.41 -87.62
N ASP A 22 11.78 -41.68 -88.19
CA ASP A 22 11.83 -41.33 -89.62
C ASP A 22 12.45 -42.45 -90.46
N SER A 23 12.41 -42.27 -91.79
CA SER A 23 13.05 -43.17 -92.74
C SER A 23 13.75 -42.41 -93.85
N ALA A 24 14.87 -42.96 -94.31
CA ALA A 24 15.62 -42.46 -95.45
C ALA A 24 15.64 -43.51 -96.57
N THR A 25 15.63 -43.06 -97.82
CA THR A 25 15.64 -43.95 -98.99
C THR A 25 16.94 -43.74 -99.77
N VAL A 26 17.60 -44.85 -100.14
CA VAL A 26 18.81 -44.87 -100.98
C VAL A 26 18.53 -45.71 -102.21
N ASP A 27 18.84 -45.18 -103.40
CA ASP A 27 18.78 -45.93 -104.66
C ASP A 27 20.13 -46.60 -104.96
N LEU A 28 20.11 -47.92 -105.12
CA LEU A 28 21.28 -48.77 -105.32
C LEU A 28 21.69 -48.89 -106.79
N ALA A 29 20.88 -48.39 -107.74
CA ALA A 29 21.11 -48.55 -109.17
C ALA A 29 22.46 -47.99 -109.65
N GLY A 30 23.02 -46.99 -108.94
CA GLY A 30 24.34 -46.41 -109.23
C GLY A 30 25.51 -47.01 -108.46
N TYR A 31 25.26 -47.90 -107.49
CA TYR A 31 26.28 -48.41 -106.57
C TYR A 31 26.72 -49.85 -106.86
N PHE A 32 26.05 -50.54 -107.77
CA PHE A 32 26.47 -51.86 -108.22
C PHE A 32 26.31 -51.96 -109.74
N ARG A 33 27.30 -52.54 -110.41
CA ARG A 33 27.28 -52.79 -111.84
C ARG A 33 27.65 -54.23 -112.13
N ASP A 34 26.82 -54.88 -112.93
CA ASP A 34 27.14 -56.19 -113.51
C ASP A 34 27.99 -56.02 -114.79
N PRO A 35 29.16 -56.65 -114.91
CA PRO A 35 29.98 -56.58 -116.12
C PRO A 35 29.30 -57.16 -117.37
N ASP A 36 28.45 -58.17 -117.20
CA ASP A 36 27.74 -58.89 -118.27
C ASP A 36 26.38 -58.24 -118.59
N GLY A 37 25.93 -57.30 -117.75
CA GLY A 37 24.71 -56.52 -117.92
C GLY A 37 23.46 -57.19 -117.36
N ASP A 38 23.64 -58.21 -116.51
CA ASP A 38 22.55 -58.95 -115.91
C ASP A 38 21.77 -58.12 -114.86
N PRO A 39 20.45 -58.35 -114.72
CA PRO A 39 19.64 -57.67 -113.72
C PRO A 39 20.03 -58.13 -112.30
N LEU A 40 20.30 -57.17 -111.42
CA LEU A 40 20.72 -57.42 -110.05
C LEU A 40 19.53 -57.52 -109.09
N THR A 41 19.62 -58.48 -108.18
CA THR A 41 18.73 -58.58 -107.00
C THR A 41 19.46 -58.09 -105.76
N PHE A 42 18.80 -57.23 -104.97
CA PHE A 42 19.41 -56.59 -103.80
C PHE A 42 18.84 -57.16 -102.50
N ALA A 43 19.71 -57.31 -101.50
CA ALA A 43 19.34 -57.62 -100.13
C ALA A 43 20.10 -56.70 -99.17
N ALA A 44 19.44 -56.25 -98.10
CA ALA A 44 20.02 -55.39 -97.07
C ALA A 44 19.95 -56.09 -95.72
N MET A 45 20.99 -55.94 -94.91
CA MET A 45 21.02 -56.43 -93.54
C MET A 45 21.70 -55.40 -92.64
N SER A 46 21.05 -55.06 -91.54
CA SER A 46 21.61 -54.16 -90.54
C SER A 46 22.41 -54.94 -89.50
N SER A 47 23.51 -54.36 -89.03
CA SER A 47 24.24 -54.86 -87.87
C SER A 47 23.40 -54.81 -86.59
N ASP A 48 22.46 -53.85 -86.52
CA ASP A 48 21.45 -53.75 -85.46
C ASP A 48 20.10 -53.30 -86.05
N PRO A 49 19.19 -54.25 -86.35
CA PRO A 49 17.85 -53.95 -86.84
C PRO A 49 16.98 -53.18 -85.84
N GLY A 50 17.33 -53.13 -84.55
CA GLY A 50 16.65 -52.34 -83.53
C GLY A 50 17.00 -50.85 -83.58
N ILE A 51 18.12 -50.49 -84.18
CA ILE A 51 18.55 -49.09 -84.42
C ILE A 51 18.14 -48.66 -85.83
N ALA A 52 18.52 -49.44 -86.85
CA ALA A 52 18.20 -49.15 -88.24
C ALA A 52 17.66 -50.41 -88.94
N ALA A 53 16.42 -50.36 -89.40
CA ALA A 53 15.76 -51.47 -90.08
C ALA A 53 15.68 -51.20 -91.60
N PRO A 54 16.52 -51.86 -92.42
CA PRO A 54 16.48 -51.70 -93.87
C PRO A 54 15.41 -52.62 -94.49
N ALA A 55 14.69 -52.11 -95.48
CA ALA A 55 13.78 -52.85 -96.34
C ALA A 55 14.12 -52.57 -97.80
N VAL A 56 14.22 -53.61 -98.63
CA VAL A 56 14.58 -53.48 -100.05
C VAL A 56 13.34 -53.66 -100.92
N THR A 57 13.14 -52.77 -101.90
CA THR A 57 12.10 -52.88 -102.92
C THR A 57 12.68 -52.48 -104.28
N GLY A 58 12.92 -53.47 -105.15
CA GLY A 58 13.64 -53.24 -106.41
C GLY A 58 15.09 -52.81 -106.15
N SER A 59 15.50 -51.68 -106.70
CA SER A 59 16.82 -51.06 -106.42
C SER A 59 16.83 -50.12 -105.22
N LEU A 60 15.69 -49.83 -104.59
CA LEU A 60 15.63 -48.93 -103.44
C LEU A 60 15.80 -49.69 -102.13
N VAL A 61 16.61 -49.13 -101.23
CA VAL A 61 16.62 -49.51 -99.81
C VAL A 61 16.02 -48.37 -98.99
N ILE A 62 14.97 -48.67 -98.24
CA ILE A 62 14.36 -47.77 -97.26
C ILE A 62 14.88 -48.18 -95.89
N VAL A 63 15.61 -47.29 -95.22
CA VAL A 63 16.10 -47.53 -93.86
C VAL A 63 15.23 -46.74 -92.89
N ARG A 64 14.56 -47.44 -91.98
CA ARG A 64 13.80 -46.82 -90.89
C ARG A 64 14.66 -46.75 -89.63
N ALA A 65 14.80 -45.57 -89.06
CA ALA A 65 15.45 -45.36 -87.78
C ALA A 65 14.46 -45.69 -86.65
N LEU A 66 14.83 -46.60 -85.75
CA LEU A 66 13.94 -47.12 -84.71
C LEU A 66 14.39 -46.75 -83.30
N SER A 67 15.69 -46.80 -83.05
CA SER A 67 16.29 -46.46 -81.74
C SER A 67 17.58 -45.68 -81.93
N ARG A 68 17.97 -44.90 -80.92
CA ARG A 68 19.22 -44.12 -80.92
C ARG A 68 20.46 -45.00 -81.06
N GLY A 69 21.48 -44.46 -81.71
CA GLY A 69 22.77 -45.11 -81.89
C GLY A 69 23.16 -45.27 -83.36
N THR A 70 24.22 -46.03 -83.60
CA THR A 70 24.80 -46.23 -84.93
C THR A 70 24.66 -47.68 -85.35
N ALA A 71 24.16 -47.92 -86.56
CA ALA A 71 24.10 -49.24 -87.17
C ALA A 71 24.73 -49.22 -88.56
N THR A 72 25.46 -50.28 -88.91
CA THR A 72 26.01 -50.45 -90.26
C THR A 72 25.06 -51.30 -91.10
N VAL A 73 24.60 -50.78 -92.23
CA VAL A 73 23.77 -51.51 -93.18
C VAL A 73 24.65 -52.11 -94.27
N THR A 74 24.62 -53.43 -94.41
CA THR A 74 25.32 -54.19 -95.46
C THR A 74 24.36 -54.49 -96.60
N MET A 75 24.70 -54.00 -97.79
CA MET A 75 24.01 -54.27 -99.04
C MET A 75 24.69 -55.41 -99.79
N THR A 76 23.92 -56.36 -100.29
CA THR A 76 24.38 -57.45 -101.17
C THR A 76 23.63 -57.36 -102.50
N ALA A 77 24.36 -57.34 -103.61
CA ALA A 77 23.80 -57.43 -104.96
C ALA A 77 24.16 -58.79 -105.57
N THR A 78 23.18 -59.50 -106.11
CA THR A 78 23.33 -60.87 -106.64
C THR A 78 22.79 -60.95 -108.06
N ASP A 79 23.57 -61.53 -108.96
CA ASP A 79 23.18 -61.81 -110.35
C ASP A 79 22.28 -63.07 -110.45
N PRO A 80 21.65 -63.36 -111.61
CA PRO A 80 20.87 -64.59 -111.82
C PRO A 80 21.70 -65.88 -111.77
N GLY A 81 23.03 -65.79 -111.93
CA GLY A 81 23.99 -66.89 -111.82
C GLY A 81 24.38 -67.25 -110.38
N GLY A 82 23.96 -66.45 -109.39
CA GLY A 82 24.19 -66.64 -107.96
C GLY A 82 25.49 -66.03 -107.42
N LEU A 83 26.26 -65.29 -108.22
CA LEU A 83 27.44 -64.57 -107.73
C LEU A 83 27.02 -63.21 -107.14
N SER A 84 27.76 -62.71 -106.14
CA SER A 84 27.37 -61.50 -105.41
C SER A 84 28.53 -60.59 -105.01
N ALA A 85 28.22 -59.31 -104.82
CA ALA A 85 29.10 -58.29 -104.23
C ALA A 85 28.41 -57.56 -103.07
N ARG A 86 29.22 -57.00 -102.17
CA ARG A 86 28.74 -56.29 -100.97
C ARG A 86 29.31 -54.89 -100.84
N GLN A 87 28.52 -53.99 -100.26
CA GLN A 87 28.95 -52.68 -99.75
C GLN A 87 28.27 -52.40 -98.41
N THR A 88 28.85 -51.49 -97.62
CA THR A 88 28.29 -51.08 -96.33
C THR A 88 28.20 -49.56 -96.24
N PHE A 89 27.22 -49.05 -95.50
CA PHE A 89 27.16 -47.66 -95.07
C PHE A 89 26.65 -47.58 -93.63
N GLU A 90 27.04 -46.51 -92.95
CA GLU A 90 26.63 -46.26 -91.56
C GLU A 90 25.33 -45.47 -91.51
N VAL A 91 24.48 -45.80 -90.54
CA VAL A 91 23.25 -45.10 -90.22
C VAL A 91 23.35 -44.65 -88.77
N SER A 92 23.40 -43.34 -88.55
CA SER A 92 23.42 -42.72 -87.22
C SER A 92 22.04 -42.15 -86.90
N VAL A 93 21.55 -42.45 -85.69
CA VAL A 93 20.31 -41.92 -85.13
C VAL A 93 20.68 -41.08 -83.91
N PRO A 94 20.78 -39.74 -84.04
CA PRO A 94 21.22 -38.87 -82.96
C PRO A 94 20.14 -38.71 -81.87
N ASN A 95 20.57 -38.35 -80.66
CA ASN A 95 19.70 -37.84 -79.61
C ASN A 95 19.31 -36.37 -79.93
N ARG A 96 18.04 -35.99 -79.84
CA ARG A 96 17.65 -34.58 -79.90
C ARG A 96 17.31 -34.11 -78.49
N GLY A 97 17.91 -33.00 -78.08
CA GLY A 97 17.69 -32.46 -76.76
C GLY A 97 16.26 -31.95 -76.52
N PRO A 98 15.92 -31.66 -75.25
CA PRO A 98 14.63 -31.07 -74.90
C PRO A 98 14.44 -29.70 -75.56
N GLU A 99 13.19 -29.28 -75.74
CA GLU A 99 12.79 -27.97 -76.23
C GLU A 99 11.91 -27.24 -75.19
N ALA A 100 12.09 -25.93 -75.05
CA ALA A 100 11.26 -25.09 -74.18
C ALA A 100 9.91 -24.79 -74.85
N VAL A 101 8.82 -24.86 -74.06
CA VAL A 101 7.44 -24.61 -74.51
C VAL A 101 6.83 -23.46 -73.72
N GLY A 102 6.48 -22.38 -74.43
CA GLY A 102 5.92 -21.16 -73.82
C GLY A 102 6.95 -20.36 -73.02
N ALA A 103 6.48 -19.59 -72.04
CA ALA A 103 7.30 -18.86 -71.07
C ALA A 103 6.81 -19.15 -69.64
N ILE A 104 7.69 -19.00 -68.66
CA ILE A 104 7.36 -18.93 -67.24
C ILE A 104 7.21 -17.44 -66.89
N GLU A 105 6.10 -17.05 -66.26
CA GLU A 105 5.82 -15.66 -65.90
C GLU A 105 6.64 -15.21 -64.69
N ASP A 106 6.92 -13.90 -64.63
CA ASP A 106 7.57 -13.28 -63.48
C ASP A 106 6.67 -13.34 -62.23
N ILE A 107 7.29 -13.40 -61.06
CA ILE A 107 6.62 -13.58 -59.78
C ILE A 107 6.96 -12.45 -58.84
N ARG A 108 5.96 -12.00 -58.08
CA ARG A 108 6.15 -11.08 -56.96
C ARG A 108 5.75 -11.78 -55.67
N LEU A 109 6.67 -11.82 -54.70
CA LEU A 109 6.47 -12.45 -53.38
C LEU A 109 6.83 -11.46 -52.28
N GLU A 110 6.27 -11.62 -51.08
CA GLU A 110 6.74 -10.93 -49.89
C GLU A 110 7.79 -11.78 -49.16
N VAL A 111 8.62 -11.17 -48.31
CA VAL A 111 9.62 -11.91 -47.53
C VAL A 111 8.92 -12.97 -46.67
N GLY A 112 9.37 -14.22 -46.76
CA GLY A 112 8.76 -15.37 -46.07
C GLY A 112 7.72 -16.14 -46.89
N ASP A 113 7.22 -15.58 -48.00
CA ASP A 113 6.28 -16.28 -48.87
C ASP A 113 6.97 -17.37 -49.70
N SER A 114 6.17 -18.35 -50.13
CA SER A 114 6.62 -19.36 -51.08
C SER A 114 5.57 -19.70 -52.13
N VAL A 115 6.04 -20.16 -53.30
CA VAL A 115 5.17 -20.55 -54.41
C VAL A 115 5.73 -21.79 -55.09
N ARG A 116 4.84 -22.70 -55.52
CA ARG A 116 5.19 -23.86 -56.36
C ARG A 116 4.76 -23.64 -57.80
N ILE A 117 5.68 -23.79 -58.74
CA ILE A 117 5.42 -23.67 -60.18
C ILE A 117 5.57 -25.03 -60.84
N GLY A 118 4.54 -25.53 -61.52
CA GLY A 118 4.67 -26.70 -62.38
C GLY A 118 5.49 -26.39 -63.63
N VAL A 119 6.63 -27.07 -63.80
CA VAL A 119 7.57 -26.82 -64.91
C VAL A 119 7.55 -27.90 -65.99
N ALA A 120 7.01 -29.08 -65.71
CA ALA A 120 6.98 -30.19 -66.67
C ALA A 120 6.29 -29.84 -68.00
N ALA A 121 5.18 -29.10 -67.96
CA ALA A 121 4.47 -28.67 -69.18
C ALA A 121 5.19 -27.55 -69.97
N ARG A 122 6.31 -27.04 -69.45
CA ARG A 122 7.13 -25.97 -70.04
C ARG A 122 8.31 -26.51 -70.85
N PHE A 123 8.48 -27.82 -70.91
CA PHE A 123 9.50 -28.47 -71.70
C PHE A 123 8.92 -29.69 -72.41
N THR A 124 9.44 -30.02 -73.59
CA THR A 124 9.04 -31.20 -74.35
C THR A 124 10.27 -31.88 -74.93
N ASP A 125 10.24 -33.20 -75.04
CA ASP A 125 11.30 -33.98 -75.68
C ASP A 125 10.80 -34.54 -77.03
N PRO A 126 11.50 -34.32 -78.14
CA PRO A 126 11.08 -34.79 -79.46
C PRO A 126 10.93 -36.32 -79.59
N GLU A 127 11.62 -37.11 -78.77
CA GLU A 127 11.50 -38.57 -78.72
C GLU A 127 10.56 -39.07 -77.61
N GLY A 128 10.06 -38.16 -76.76
CA GLY A 128 9.19 -38.48 -75.64
C GLY A 128 9.93 -39.03 -74.42
N ASP A 129 11.23 -38.73 -74.31
CA ASP A 129 12.01 -39.11 -73.14
C ASP A 129 11.56 -38.41 -71.85
N PRO A 130 11.72 -39.07 -70.69
CA PRO A 130 11.49 -38.43 -69.40
C PRO A 130 12.56 -37.36 -69.14
N LEU A 131 12.12 -36.16 -68.75
CA LEU A 131 12.98 -35.02 -68.46
C LEU A 131 13.30 -34.93 -66.97
N ALA A 132 14.56 -34.64 -66.64
CA ALA A 132 15.00 -34.27 -65.29
C ALA A 132 15.14 -32.75 -65.19
N PHE A 133 14.61 -32.15 -64.12
CA PHE A 133 14.65 -30.70 -63.92
C PHE A 133 15.72 -30.29 -62.90
N ALA A 134 16.31 -29.12 -63.13
CA ALA A 134 17.17 -28.40 -62.21
C ALA A 134 16.71 -26.93 -62.14
N ALA A 135 16.80 -26.31 -60.97
CA ALA A 135 16.50 -24.89 -60.78
C ALA A 135 17.67 -24.19 -60.10
N ALA A 136 17.97 -22.97 -60.52
CA ALA A 136 19.00 -22.14 -59.93
C ALA A 136 18.50 -20.70 -59.79
N SER A 137 18.70 -20.10 -58.62
CA SER A 137 18.47 -18.67 -58.39
C SER A 137 19.77 -17.91 -58.58
N SER A 138 19.69 -16.70 -59.17
CA SER A 138 20.83 -15.80 -59.29
C SER A 138 21.32 -15.26 -57.95
N ASP A 139 20.45 -15.22 -56.93
CA ASP A 139 20.77 -14.88 -55.56
C ASP A 139 19.90 -15.68 -54.59
N THR A 140 20.51 -16.68 -53.95
CA THR A 140 19.86 -17.58 -53.00
C THR A 140 19.61 -16.95 -51.62
N LEU A 141 20.17 -15.77 -51.35
CA LEU A 141 19.88 -15.00 -50.13
C LEU A 141 18.57 -14.23 -50.28
N ALA A 142 18.23 -13.75 -51.48
CA ALA A 142 16.97 -13.07 -51.75
C ALA A 142 15.83 -14.03 -52.08
N ALA A 143 16.04 -15.04 -52.95
CA ALA A 143 15.08 -16.14 -53.09
C ALA A 143 15.76 -17.47 -53.44
N ARG A 144 15.31 -18.55 -52.80
CA ARG A 144 15.76 -19.92 -53.07
C ARG A 144 14.83 -20.58 -54.06
N ALA A 145 15.38 -21.36 -54.98
CA ALA A 145 14.62 -22.16 -55.94
C ALA A 145 15.09 -23.61 -55.86
N GLU A 146 14.18 -24.52 -55.55
CA GLU A 146 14.46 -25.95 -55.41
C GLU A 146 13.45 -26.77 -56.22
N VAL A 147 13.93 -27.87 -56.81
CA VAL A 147 13.07 -28.77 -57.61
C VAL A 147 12.35 -29.74 -56.67
N ASP A 148 11.03 -29.78 -56.78
CA ASP A 148 10.11 -30.67 -56.06
C ASP A 148 9.32 -31.48 -57.10
N GLY A 149 9.90 -32.61 -57.53
CA GLY A 149 9.37 -33.45 -58.62
C GLY A 149 9.30 -32.70 -59.96
N ASP A 150 8.09 -32.56 -60.50
CA ASP A 150 7.79 -31.85 -61.76
C ASP A 150 7.56 -30.33 -61.56
N SER A 151 7.83 -29.82 -60.36
CA SER A 151 7.62 -28.44 -59.97
C SER A 151 8.89 -27.81 -59.38
N VAL A 152 8.92 -26.48 -59.34
CA VAL A 152 9.96 -25.70 -58.67
C VAL A 152 9.30 -24.94 -57.53
N LEU A 153 9.76 -25.17 -56.30
CA LEU A 153 9.41 -24.41 -55.12
C LEU A 153 10.33 -23.20 -55.02
N ILE A 154 9.75 -22.02 -54.92
CA ILE A 154 10.47 -20.77 -54.69
C ILE A 154 10.10 -20.23 -53.33
N VAL A 155 11.10 -19.87 -52.54
CA VAL A 155 10.93 -19.28 -51.21
C VAL A 155 11.65 -17.94 -51.20
N ALA A 156 10.91 -16.86 -50.94
CA ALA A 156 11.46 -15.52 -50.79
C ALA A 156 12.05 -15.36 -49.38
N ALA A 157 13.32 -14.98 -49.30
CA ALA A 157 14.07 -14.90 -48.04
C ALA A 157 14.52 -13.47 -47.70
N ALA A 158 14.69 -12.59 -48.70
CA ALA A 158 14.99 -11.18 -48.48
C ALA A 158 14.46 -10.34 -49.65
N LYS A 159 14.27 -9.03 -49.40
CA LYS A 159 13.95 -8.06 -50.45
C LYS A 159 15.02 -8.04 -51.54
N GLY A 160 14.59 -7.92 -52.79
CA GLY A 160 15.47 -7.96 -53.94
C GLY A 160 14.78 -8.45 -55.20
N GLU A 161 15.45 -8.30 -56.33
CA GLU A 161 15.03 -8.85 -57.61
C GLU A 161 16.03 -9.93 -58.02
N VAL A 162 15.55 -11.15 -58.24
CA VAL A 162 16.38 -12.30 -58.62
C VAL A 162 15.84 -12.98 -59.87
N THR A 163 16.72 -13.52 -60.68
CA THR A 163 16.35 -14.32 -61.85
C THR A 163 16.49 -15.80 -61.51
N VAL A 164 15.41 -16.57 -61.66
CA VAL A 164 15.40 -18.01 -61.51
C VAL A 164 15.50 -18.67 -62.87
N THR A 165 16.45 -19.59 -63.05
CA THR A 165 16.65 -20.38 -64.27
C THR A 165 16.28 -21.84 -64.02
N VAL A 166 15.36 -22.37 -64.82
CA VAL A 166 14.96 -23.77 -64.82
C VAL A 166 15.55 -24.47 -66.04
N THR A 167 16.24 -25.58 -65.82
CA THR A 167 16.88 -26.40 -66.86
C THR A 167 16.23 -27.78 -66.90
N ALA A 168 15.76 -28.20 -68.07
CA ALA A 168 15.32 -29.56 -68.35
C ALA A 168 16.45 -30.33 -69.04
N ARG A 169 16.65 -31.59 -68.66
CA ARG A 169 17.71 -32.47 -69.17
C ARG A 169 17.13 -33.82 -69.56
N ASP A 170 17.45 -34.30 -70.76
CA ASP A 170 17.10 -35.65 -71.20
C ASP A 170 18.10 -36.70 -70.65
N PRO A 171 17.80 -38.01 -70.76
CA PRO A 171 18.73 -39.08 -70.38
C PRO A 171 20.00 -39.14 -71.24
N GLY A 172 19.99 -38.58 -72.46
CA GLY A 172 21.15 -38.44 -73.35
C GLY A 172 22.13 -37.34 -72.93
N GLY A 173 21.67 -36.44 -72.04
CA GLY A 173 22.41 -35.36 -71.42
C GLY A 173 22.30 -34.00 -72.08
N GLU A 174 21.48 -33.85 -73.11
CA GLU A 174 21.18 -32.55 -73.73
C GLU A 174 20.19 -31.76 -72.85
N THR A 175 20.17 -30.44 -72.98
CA THR A 175 19.42 -29.56 -72.06
C THR A 175 18.72 -28.39 -72.74
N ALA A 176 17.57 -27.96 -72.19
CA ALA A 176 16.93 -26.68 -72.47
C ALA A 176 16.71 -25.87 -71.20
N GLY A 177 16.81 -24.55 -71.28
CA GLY A 177 16.64 -23.64 -70.14
C GLY A 177 15.59 -22.55 -70.37
N GLN A 178 14.91 -22.13 -69.30
CA GLN A 178 14.06 -20.94 -69.26
C GLN A 178 14.34 -20.13 -67.99
N SER A 179 14.19 -18.80 -68.07
CA SER A 179 14.41 -17.89 -66.94
C SER A 179 13.24 -16.92 -66.74
N PHE A 180 12.96 -16.57 -65.48
CA PHE A 180 11.95 -15.57 -65.09
C PHE A 180 12.42 -14.83 -63.83
N ASN A 181 11.86 -13.64 -63.58
CA ASN A 181 12.22 -12.81 -62.44
C ASN A 181 11.31 -13.08 -61.24
N VAL A 182 11.88 -13.01 -60.04
CA VAL A 182 11.20 -13.02 -58.76
C VAL A 182 11.53 -11.70 -58.06
N THR A 183 10.52 -10.87 -57.81
CA THR A 183 10.65 -9.58 -57.13
C THR A 183 10.10 -9.66 -55.72
N VAL A 184 10.92 -9.33 -54.73
CA VAL A 184 10.55 -9.18 -53.32
C VAL A 184 10.70 -7.70 -52.95
N PRO A 185 9.60 -6.93 -52.81
CA PRO A 185 9.66 -5.50 -52.56
C PRO A 185 10.03 -5.17 -51.11
N ASN A 186 10.68 -4.02 -50.91
CA ASN A 186 10.85 -3.42 -49.59
C ASN A 186 9.51 -2.82 -49.09
N ARG A 187 9.19 -3.01 -47.82
CA ARG A 187 7.99 -2.54 -47.13
C ARG A 187 8.38 -1.56 -46.04
N ALA A 188 7.51 -0.56 -45.83
CA ALA A 188 7.73 0.44 -44.80
C ALA A 188 7.62 -0.16 -43.38
N PRO A 189 8.32 0.40 -42.39
CA PRO A 189 8.05 0.09 -40.99
C PRO A 189 6.61 0.46 -40.62
N PHE A 190 6.08 -0.18 -39.59
CA PHE A 190 4.76 0.09 -39.04
C PHE A 190 4.79 0.26 -37.52
N VAL A 191 3.70 0.82 -36.98
CA VAL A 191 3.50 0.97 -35.54
C VAL A 191 2.99 -0.35 -34.98
N ALA A 192 3.83 -1.05 -34.22
CA ALA A 192 3.47 -2.33 -33.58
C ALA A 192 2.61 -2.09 -32.33
N GLU A 193 2.97 -1.10 -31.53
CA GLU A 193 2.26 -0.68 -30.33
C GLU A 193 2.24 0.85 -30.18
N THR A 194 1.25 1.36 -29.45
CA THR A 194 1.17 2.78 -29.11
C THR A 194 2.11 3.14 -27.95
N ILE A 195 2.91 4.19 -28.10
CA ILE A 195 3.71 4.74 -27.00
C ILE A 195 2.74 5.37 -25.98
N PRO A 196 2.70 4.92 -24.72
CA PRO A 196 1.85 5.52 -23.70
C PRO A 196 2.33 6.94 -23.36
N GLY A 197 1.38 7.82 -23.02
CA GLY A 197 1.72 9.11 -22.45
C GLY A 197 2.37 8.97 -21.08
N ASP A 198 3.20 9.94 -20.70
CA ASP A 198 3.97 9.89 -19.45
C ASP A 198 3.99 11.24 -18.72
N THR A 199 4.18 11.21 -17.40
CA THR A 199 4.39 12.40 -16.57
C THR A 199 5.79 12.37 -15.98
N VAL A 200 6.63 13.33 -16.35
CA VAL A 200 8.05 13.38 -15.96
C VAL A 200 8.29 14.57 -15.05
N LEU A 201 8.93 14.34 -13.91
CA LEU A 201 9.25 15.42 -12.97
C LEU A 201 10.46 16.23 -13.45
N LEU A 202 10.46 17.53 -13.18
CA LEU A 202 11.56 18.43 -13.50
C LEU A 202 12.83 18.02 -12.75
N GLY A 203 13.90 17.77 -13.51
CA GLY A 203 15.16 17.23 -13.00
C GLY A 203 15.35 15.73 -13.27
N ASP A 204 14.27 15.01 -13.56
CA ASP A 204 14.32 13.62 -14.03
C ASP A 204 14.36 13.55 -15.56
N THR A 205 14.59 12.36 -16.11
CA THR A 205 14.52 12.09 -17.55
C THR A 205 13.76 10.79 -17.78
N ALA A 206 12.88 10.78 -18.78
CA ALA A 206 12.20 9.56 -19.22
C ALA A 206 12.93 8.93 -20.41
N GLU A 207 13.07 7.61 -20.40
CA GLU A 207 13.65 6.85 -21.50
C GLU A 207 12.64 5.87 -22.07
N VAL A 208 12.45 5.90 -23.39
CA VAL A 208 11.51 5.04 -24.11
C VAL A 208 12.29 4.21 -25.13
N ARG A 209 12.25 2.88 -25.02
CA ARG A 209 12.80 1.98 -26.05
C ARG A 209 11.83 1.90 -27.22
N LEU A 210 12.28 2.33 -28.40
CA LEU A 210 11.44 2.47 -29.58
C LEU A 210 11.19 1.15 -30.32
N THR A 211 12.00 0.11 -30.08
CA THR A 211 11.85 -1.21 -30.72
C THR A 211 10.61 -1.97 -30.29
N THR A 212 9.97 -1.58 -29.19
CA THR A 212 8.67 -2.15 -28.76
C THR A 212 7.51 -1.56 -29.56
N TYR A 213 7.68 -0.37 -30.12
CA TYR A 213 6.59 0.42 -30.69
C TYR A 213 6.63 0.53 -32.21
N PHE A 214 7.76 0.14 -32.82
CA PHE A 214 7.94 0.13 -34.27
C PHE A 214 8.62 -1.16 -34.69
N GLU A 215 8.06 -1.78 -35.73
CA GLU A 215 8.58 -3.00 -36.33
C GLU A 215 8.70 -2.82 -37.85
N ASP A 216 9.64 -3.57 -38.43
CA ASP A 216 9.84 -3.62 -39.87
C ASP A 216 9.47 -5.02 -40.40
N PRO A 217 8.51 -5.14 -41.33
CA PRO A 217 8.09 -6.43 -41.87
C PRO A 217 9.19 -7.22 -42.57
N ASP A 218 10.25 -6.55 -43.05
CA ASP A 218 11.36 -7.16 -43.79
C ASP A 218 12.60 -7.35 -42.92
N GLY A 219 12.51 -6.99 -41.63
CA GLY A 219 13.60 -7.13 -40.65
C GLY A 219 14.68 -6.06 -40.78
N ASP A 220 14.41 -4.95 -41.47
CA ASP A 220 15.37 -3.86 -41.63
C ASP A 220 15.70 -3.15 -40.32
N SER A 221 16.93 -2.64 -40.24
CA SER A 221 17.34 -1.79 -39.12
C SER A 221 16.67 -0.42 -39.20
N LEU A 222 15.89 -0.07 -38.19
CA LEU A 222 15.18 1.21 -38.14
C LEU A 222 16.02 2.36 -37.57
N ALA A 223 15.98 3.50 -38.26
CA ALA A 223 16.49 4.78 -37.81
C ALA A 223 15.36 5.62 -37.20
N PHE A 224 15.59 6.16 -36.01
CA PHE A 224 14.56 6.90 -35.27
C PHE A 224 14.88 8.39 -35.16
N SER A 225 13.84 9.22 -35.21
CA SER A 225 13.89 10.64 -34.90
C SER A 225 12.66 11.05 -34.09
N ALA A 226 12.78 12.10 -33.28
CA ALA A 226 11.68 12.59 -32.47
C ALA A 226 11.67 14.11 -32.41
N VAL A 227 10.47 14.69 -32.34
CA VAL A 227 10.24 16.14 -32.22
C VAL A 227 9.21 16.40 -31.14
N SER A 228 9.49 17.37 -30.27
CA SER A 228 8.55 17.90 -29.28
C SER A 228 7.81 19.11 -29.86
N SER A 229 6.49 19.16 -29.71
CA SER A 229 5.67 20.29 -30.16
C SER A 229 5.92 21.56 -29.34
N ALA A 230 6.34 21.42 -28.08
CA ALA A 230 6.76 22.49 -27.19
C ALA A 230 8.11 22.17 -26.51
N PRO A 231 9.26 22.43 -27.18
CA PRO A 231 10.59 22.20 -26.61
C PRO A 231 10.89 22.99 -25.32
N GLY A 232 10.16 24.08 -25.07
CA GLY A 232 10.25 24.83 -23.81
C GLY A 232 9.57 24.12 -22.62
N VAL A 233 8.75 23.10 -22.86
CA VAL A 233 8.13 22.23 -21.84
C VAL A 233 8.96 20.96 -21.67
N ALA A 234 9.28 20.28 -22.77
CA ALA A 234 10.20 19.14 -22.76
C ALA A 234 10.98 19.04 -24.07
N THR A 235 12.29 18.81 -23.98
CA THR A 235 13.15 18.50 -25.12
C THR A 235 13.26 17.00 -25.32
N VAL A 236 13.58 16.59 -26.55
CA VAL A 236 13.72 15.19 -26.93
C VAL A 236 15.03 14.95 -27.66
N ARG A 237 15.66 13.82 -27.38
CA ARG A 237 16.82 13.32 -28.12
C ARG A 237 16.65 11.83 -28.38
N VAL A 238 17.08 11.38 -29.54
CA VAL A 238 17.13 9.95 -29.87
C VAL A 238 18.59 9.51 -29.88
N SER A 239 18.91 8.46 -29.13
CA SER A 239 20.22 7.83 -29.10
C SER A 239 20.09 6.36 -29.49
N GLY A 240 20.39 6.06 -30.76
CA GLY A 240 20.16 4.73 -31.33
C GLY A 240 18.67 4.37 -31.36
N ARG A 241 18.24 3.51 -30.43
CA ARG A 241 16.87 3.00 -30.32
C ARG A 241 16.11 3.54 -29.10
N THR A 242 16.74 4.42 -28.32
CA THR A 242 16.14 5.00 -27.12
C THR A 242 15.82 6.47 -27.36
N LEU A 243 14.56 6.83 -27.17
CA LEU A 243 14.13 8.21 -27.01
C LEU A 243 14.37 8.63 -25.55
N VAL A 244 15.06 9.74 -25.35
CA VAL A 244 15.19 10.39 -24.04
C VAL A 244 14.41 11.69 -24.07
N VAL A 245 13.52 11.85 -23.10
CA VAL A 245 12.70 13.05 -22.89
C VAL A 245 13.22 13.77 -21.65
N VAL A 246 13.51 15.06 -21.80
CA VAL A 246 14.02 15.91 -20.71
C VAL A 246 13.01 17.04 -20.49
N PRO A 247 12.29 17.07 -19.34
CA PRO A 247 11.42 18.17 -18.99
C PRO A 247 12.24 19.44 -18.67
N GLU A 248 11.78 20.59 -19.18
CA GLU A 248 12.42 21.90 -19.03
C GLU A 248 11.55 22.88 -18.21
N ALA A 249 10.23 22.82 -18.38
CA ALA A 249 9.28 23.63 -17.60
C ALA A 249 7.93 22.90 -17.46
N PRO A 250 7.11 23.22 -16.43
CA PRO A 250 5.81 22.59 -16.26
C PRO A 250 4.88 22.85 -17.43
N GLY A 251 4.09 21.85 -17.78
CA GLY A 251 3.11 21.90 -18.86
C GLY A 251 3.01 20.57 -19.60
N SER A 252 2.16 20.48 -20.61
CA SER A 252 2.12 19.31 -21.50
C SER A 252 2.65 19.63 -22.89
N THR A 253 3.29 18.63 -23.51
CA THR A 253 3.78 18.68 -24.89
C THR A 253 3.46 17.37 -25.59
N THR A 254 3.37 17.42 -26.93
CA THR A 254 3.20 16.22 -27.75
C THR A 254 4.54 15.89 -28.39
N ILE A 255 4.98 14.65 -28.22
CA ILE A 255 6.19 14.13 -28.86
C ILE A 255 5.77 13.28 -30.05
N THR A 256 6.29 13.60 -31.23
CA THR A 256 6.13 12.79 -32.44
C THR A 256 7.43 12.04 -32.70
N VAL A 257 7.34 10.71 -32.76
CA VAL A 257 8.46 9.83 -33.11
C VAL A 257 8.25 9.31 -34.51
N THR A 258 9.30 9.32 -35.33
CA THR A 258 9.32 8.77 -36.68
C THR A 258 10.40 7.69 -36.78
N SER A 259 10.02 6.50 -37.24
CA SER A 259 10.92 5.43 -37.65
C SER A 259 11.06 5.44 -39.18
N ALA A 260 12.27 5.19 -39.68
CA ALA A 260 12.53 5.03 -41.09
C ALA A 260 13.44 3.83 -41.34
N ASP A 261 13.17 3.09 -42.40
CA ASP A 261 14.08 2.05 -42.89
C ASP A 261 15.28 2.69 -43.65
N PRO A 262 16.30 1.89 -44.03
CA PRO A 262 17.45 2.40 -44.79
C PRO A 262 17.12 2.94 -46.18
N GLU A 263 15.94 2.62 -46.73
CA GLU A 263 15.47 3.04 -48.06
C GLU A 263 14.59 4.30 -48.01
N GLY A 264 14.30 4.79 -46.81
CA GLY A 264 13.58 6.03 -46.56
C GLY A 264 12.06 5.89 -46.45
N LEU A 265 11.51 4.67 -46.40
CA LEU A 265 10.12 4.47 -46.03
C LEU A 265 9.98 4.61 -44.51
N SER A 266 8.88 5.19 -44.05
CA SER A 266 8.76 5.61 -42.64
C SER A 266 7.37 5.45 -42.06
N ALA A 267 7.30 5.24 -40.74
CA ALA A 267 6.09 5.36 -39.92
C ALA A 267 6.30 6.37 -38.80
N ALA A 268 5.22 6.99 -38.34
CA ALA A 268 5.27 7.94 -37.24
C ALA A 268 4.07 7.78 -36.30
N GLN A 269 4.29 8.05 -35.02
CA GLN A 269 3.24 8.15 -34.02
C GLN A 269 3.55 9.26 -33.01
N SER A 270 2.54 9.69 -32.26
CA SER A 270 2.67 10.76 -31.27
C SER A 270 2.05 10.39 -29.94
N PHE A 271 2.65 10.86 -28.85
CA PHE A 271 2.17 10.68 -27.48
C PHE A 271 2.33 11.97 -26.66
N GLU A 272 1.56 12.11 -25.59
CA GLU A 272 1.61 13.29 -24.70
C GLU A 272 2.60 13.06 -23.56
N VAL A 273 3.40 14.08 -23.25
CA VAL A 273 4.23 14.13 -22.06
C VAL A 273 3.88 15.35 -21.24
N THR A 274 3.60 15.13 -19.96
CA THR A 274 3.37 16.19 -18.98
C THR A 274 4.64 16.36 -18.14
N ALA A 275 5.23 17.55 -18.17
CA ALA A 275 6.29 17.94 -17.26
C ALA A 275 5.66 18.54 -15.99
N ALA A 276 6.03 18.05 -14.82
CA ALA A 276 5.56 18.54 -13.52
C ALA A 276 6.72 18.85 -12.58
N HIS A 277 6.51 19.68 -11.56
CA HIS A 277 7.48 19.77 -10.45
C HIS A 277 7.19 18.67 -9.43
N PRO A 278 8.20 18.22 -8.65
CA PRO A 278 7.92 17.51 -7.42
C PRO A 278 7.03 18.37 -6.52
N ASN A 279 6.00 17.77 -5.91
CA ASN A 279 5.12 18.50 -4.99
C ASN A 279 5.94 19.09 -3.81
N ARG A 280 5.72 20.36 -3.49
CA ARG A 280 6.43 21.09 -2.43
C ARG A 280 5.49 21.40 -1.29
N ALA A 281 5.99 21.18 -0.08
CA ALA A 281 5.24 21.45 1.14
C ALA A 281 4.69 22.89 1.20
N PRO A 282 3.51 23.07 1.82
CA PRO A 282 2.95 24.40 2.08
C PRO A 282 3.96 25.28 2.83
N ALA A 283 3.94 26.58 2.56
CA ALA A 283 4.81 27.56 3.22
C ALA A 283 4.01 28.47 4.17
N ALA A 284 4.63 28.83 5.29
CA ALA A 284 4.08 29.83 6.20
C ALA A 284 4.21 31.24 5.60
N VAL A 285 3.11 32.01 5.62
CA VAL A 285 3.04 33.39 5.17
C VAL A 285 2.79 34.29 6.38
N GLY A 286 3.72 35.21 6.65
CA GLY A 286 3.65 36.09 7.83
C GLY A 286 3.71 35.34 9.16
N GLU A 287 3.19 35.95 10.23
CA GLU A 287 3.07 35.35 11.55
C GLU A 287 1.66 35.52 12.10
N ILE A 288 1.12 34.49 12.74
CA ILE A 288 -0.15 34.57 13.47
C ILE A 288 0.09 35.30 14.80
N SER A 289 -0.59 36.43 15.00
CA SER A 289 -0.46 37.24 16.23
C SER A 289 -1.14 36.59 17.43
N ASP A 290 -0.57 36.82 18.62
CA ASP A 290 -1.16 36.40 19.90
C ASP A 290 -2.56 37.00 20.12
N ARG A 291 -3.43 36.25 20.80
CA ARG A 291 -4.85 36.61 21.03
C ARG A 291 -5.16 36.67 22.53
N VAL A 292 -5.97 37.66 22.93
CA VAL A 292 -6.52 37.77 24.29
C VAL A 292 -8.01 37.44 24.23
N ILE A 293 -8.45 36.47 25.02
CA ILE A 293 -9.84 36.00 25.07
C ILE A 293 -10.29 36.05 26.53
N TYR A 294 -11.53 36.46 26.82
CA TYR A 294 -12.05 36.43 28.18
C TYR A 294 -12.65 35.06 28.52
N VAL A 295 -12.52 34.62 29.78
CA VAL A 295 -13.10 33.35 30.25
C VAL A 295 -14.59 33.26 29.87
N GLY A 296 -15.01 32.12 29.32
CA GLY A 296 -16.38 31.90 28.86
C GLY A 296 -16.71 32.42 27.45
N ASN A 297 -15.82 33.20 26.83
CA ASN A 297 -16.00 33.69 25.46
C ASN A 297 -15.29 32.81 24.42
N THR A 298 -15.71 32.97 23.16
CA THR A 298 -15.05 32.40 21.99
C THR A 298 -14.40 33.47 21.12
N ASP A 299 -13.37 33.08 20.37
CA ASP A 299 -12.72 33.89 19.33
C ASP A 299 -12.58 33.04 18.07
N SER A 300 -12.56 33.66 16.89
CA SER A 300 -12.40 32.96 15.61
C SER A 300 -11.34 33.61 14.72
N LEU A 301 -10.57 32.77 14.04
CA LEU A 301 -9.46 33.17 13.18
C LEU A 301 -9.49 32.38 11.88
N ASP A 302 -9.55 33.07 10.74
CA ASP A 302 -9.29 32.46 9.44
C ASP A 302 -7.78 32.36 9.21
N VAL A 303 -7.29 31.12 9.03
CA VAL A 303 -5.86 30.86 8.82
C VAL A 303 -5.44 30.75 7.36
N SER A 304 -6.37 30.87 6.42
CA SER A 304 -6.09 30.76 4.98
C SER A 304 -5.04 31.75 4.47
N THR A 305 -4.95 32.93 5.10
CA THR A 305 -4.01 33.99 4.71
C THR A 305 -2.60 33.81 5.27
N TYR A 306 -2.39 32.84 6.16
CA TYR A 306 -1.11 32.58 6.84
C TYR A 306 -0.37 31.38 6.27
N PHE A 307 -0.92 30.71 5.27
CA PHE A 307 -0.27 29.61 4.58
C PHE A 307 -0.50 29.76 3.08
N SER A 308 0.51 29.41 2.29
CA SER A 308 0.40 29.38 0.84
C SER A 308 1.11 28.15 0.32
N ASP A 309 0.50 27.48 -0.65
CA ASP A 309 1.14 26.39 -1.33
C ASP A 309 1.91 26.88 -2.58
N PRO A 310 3.20 26.55 -2.75
CA PRO A 310 3.97 26.94 -3.92
C PRO A 310 3.50 26.32 -5.24
N ASP A 311 2.78 25.21 -5.20
CA ASP A 311 2.23 24.46 -6.34
C ASP A 311 0.75 24.76 -6.57
N GLY A 312 0.11 25.47 -5.63
CA GLY A 312 -1.27 25.96 -5.73
C GLY A 312 -2.29 24.97 -5.18
N ASP A 313 -1.84 23.96 -4.45
CA ASP A 313 -2.69 22.94 -3.87
C ASP A 313 -3.63 23.48 -2.80
N SER A 314 -4.79 22.84 -2.66
CA SER A 314 -5.76 23.17 -1.62
C SER A 314 -5.26 22.69 -0.26
N LEU A 315 -5.24 23.58 0.72
CA LEU A 315 -4.71 23.29 2.05
C LEU A 315 -5.80 22.84 3.03
N VAL A 316 -5.50 21.78 3.78
CA VAL A 316 -6.31 21.30 4.91
C VAL A 316 -5.62 21.69 6.22
N TYR A 317 -6.39 22.22 7.18
CA TYR A 317 -5.85 22.75 8.42
C TYR A 317 -6.13 21.83 9.61
N THR A 318 -5.15 21.67 10.48
CA THR A 318 -5.33 21.09 11.82
C THR A 318 -4.79 22.05 12.86
N ALA A 319 -5.36 21.98 14.07
CA ALA A 319 -4.91 22.82 15.17
C ALA A 319 -4.84 22.02 16.47
N THR A 320 -3.78 22.25 17.23
CA THR A 320 -3.56 21.59 18.52
C THR A 320 -3.25 22.63 19.59
N THR A 321 -3.66 22.33 20.82
CA THR A 321 -3.40 23.17 22.00
C THR A 321 -2.42 22.48 22.93
N SER A 322 -1.62 23.27 23.64
CA SER A 322 -0.68 22.76 24.65
C SER A 322 -1.37 21.92 25.75
N ARG A 323 -0.64 20.97 26.35
CA ARG A 323 -1.17 19.95 27.30
C ARG A 323 -1.96 20.48 28.51
N ARG A 324 -1.83 21.76 28.88
CA ARG A 324 -2.68 22.40 29.89
C ARG A 324 -3.78 23.16 29.16
N ILE A 325 -4.91 22.49 28.93
CA ILE A 325 -6.04 23.01 28.16
C ILE A 325 -6.70 24.15 28.95
N ARG A 326 -6.36 25.38 28.59
CA ARG A 326 -7.07 26.60 29.02
C ARG A 326 -7.95 27.16 27.91
N VAL A 327 -7.58 26.83 26.67
CA VAL A 327 -8.31 27.12 25.45
C VAL A 327 -8.51 25.81 24.68
N THR A 328 -9.75 25.50 24.33
CA THR A 328 -10.08 24.43 23.38
C THR A 328 -10.09 24.99 21.96
N VAL A 329 -9.67 24.18 21.00
CA VAL A 329 -9.57 24.57 19.58
C VAL A 329 -10.42 23.64 18.74
N ALA A 330 -11.21 24.20 17.83
CA ALA A 330 -11.96 23.49 16.81
C ALA A 330 -11.63 24.08 15.43
N VAL A 331 -11.58 23.23 14.41
CA VAL A 331 -11.25 23.64 13.03
C VAL A 331 -12.43 23.33 12.12
N HIS A 332 -12.84 24.31 11.33
CA HIS A 332 -13.90 24.21 10.33
C HIS A 332 -13.43 24.86 9.02
N GLY A 333 -13.02 24.05 8.04
CA GLY A 333 -12.37 24.55 6.82
C GLY A 333 -11.07 25.28 7.16
N SER A 334 -10.95 26.56 6.76
CA SER A 334 -9.84 27.44 7.13
C SER A 334 -10.07 28.23 8.42
N GLY A 335 -11.27 28.14 9.00
CA GLY A 335 -11.62 28.81 10.25
C GLY A 335 -11.22 27.99 11.47
N ILE A 336 -10.54 28.64 12.42
CA ILE A 336 -10.23 28.06 13.73
C ILE A 336 -11.03 28.81 14.78
N ALA A 337 -11.82 28.08 15.57
CA ALA A 337 -12.54 28.58 16.72
C ALA A 337 -11.80 28.25 18.01
N LEU A 338 -11.60 29.27 18.85
CA LEU A 338 -10.95 29.18 20.16
C LEU A 338 -12.02 29.42 21.23
N ALA A 339 -12.12 28.53 22.22
CA ALA A 339 -13.03 28.72 23.35
C ALA A 339 -12.26 28.75 24.67
N ALA A 340 -12.40 29.83 25.43
CA ALA A 340 -11.68 30.07 26.67
C ALA A 340 -12.35 29.37 27.86
N GLN A 341 -11.67 28.37 28.43
CA GLN A 341 -12.18 27.52 29.51
C GLN A 341 -11.75 28.01 30.90
N SER A 342 -10.50 28.45 31.05
CA SER A 342 -9.97 28.93 32.34
C SER A 342 -8.85 29.94 32.16
N ILE A 343 -8.66 30.83 33.13
CA ILE A 343 -7.67 31.91 33.11
C ILE A 343 -6.24 31.36 32.90
N GLY A 344 -5.45 32.06 32.11
CA GLY A 344 -4.04 31.75 31.79
C GLY A 344 -3.83 31.53 30.29
N SER A 345 -2.60 31.19 29.89
CA SER A 345 -2.26 31.09 28.46
C SER A 345 -2.08 29.66 27.95
N SER A 346 -2.53 29.39 26.72
CA SER A 346 -2.22 28.18 25.94
C SER A 346 -1.49 28.56 24.64
N THR A 347 -0.56 27.71 24.19
CA THR A 347 0.03 27.83 22.84
C THR A 347 -0.77 27.00 21.88
N ILE A 348 -1.23 27.61 20.79
CA ILE A 348 -1.96 26.98 19.69
C ILE A 348 -0.97 26.76 18.56
N ALA A 349 -0.89 25.53 18.05
CA ALA A 349 -0.12 25.18 16.87
C ALA A 349 -1.08 24.84 15.73
N VAL A 350 -1.00 25.60 14.64
CA VAL A 350 -1.81 25.42 13.43
C VAL A 350 -0.91 24.82 12.36
N THR A 351 -1.35 23.71 11.77
CA THR A 351 -0.63 23.02 10.71
C THR A 351 -1.49 23.01 9.45
N ALA A 352 -0.94 23.48 8.33
CA ALA A 352 -1.52 23.32 7.01
C ALA A 352 -0.88 22.11 6.31
N HIS A 353 -1.71 21.26 5.73
CA HIS A 353 -1.32 20.07 4.97
C HIS A 353 -1.78 20.22 3.53
N ASP A 354 -0.94 19.80 2.59
CA ASP A 354 -1.33 19.58 1.20
C ASP A 354 -2.01 18.19 1.04
N PRO A 355 -2.55 17.85 -0.14
CA PRO A 355 -3.17 16.54 -0.39
C PRO A 355 -2.23 15.34 -0.25
N ASP A 356 -0.91 15.54 -0.40
CA ASP A 356 0.11 14.49 -0.30
C ASP A 356 0.67 14.33 1.14
N GLY A 357 0.20 15.16 2.09
CA GLY A 357 0.55 15.10 3.49
C GLY A 357 1.84 15.84 3.89
N LEU A 358 2.43 16.63 2.99
CA LEU A 358 3.48 17.58 3.39
C LEU A 358 2.85 18.78 4.10
N SER A 359 3.59 19.39 5.03
CA SER A 359 2.99 20.39 5.92
C SER A 359 3.91 21.50 6.40
N ALA A 360 3.30 22.63 6.75
CA ALA A 360 3.91 23.71 7.52
C ALA A 360 3.12 24.02 8.78
N THR A 361 3.82 24.38 9.85
CA THR A 361 3.20 24.68 11.16
C THR A 361 3.60 26.06 11.67
N GLN A 362 2.61 26.85 12.07
CA GLN A 362 2.79 28.11 12.81
C GLN A 362 2.25 27.99 14.24
N ARG A 363 2.75 28.82 15.15
CA ARG A 363 2.33 28.83 16.57
C ARG A 363 2.06 30.25 17.05
N PHE A 364 1.00 30.40 17.85
CA PHE A 364 0.68 31.65 18.55
C PHE A 364 0.17 31.37 19.97
N ARG A 365 0.15 32.38 20.83
CA ARG A 365 -0.39 32.29 22.20
C ARG A 365 -1.81 32.81 22.25
N ALA A 366 -2.70 32.02 22.84
CA ALA A 366 -4.01 32.47 23.31
C ALA A 366 -3.94 32.71 24.82
N VAL A 367 -4.11 33.95 25.25
CA VAL A 367 -4.10 34.38 26.66
C VAL A 367 -5.54 34.55 27.13
N VAL A 368 -5.93 33.78 28.15
CA VAL A 368 -7.25 33.87 28.75
C VAL A 368 -7.22 34.79 29.98
N GLU A 369 -8.03 35.84 29.96
CA GLU A 369 -8.16 36.81 31.05
C GLU A 369 -9.56 36.75 31.69
N PRO A 370 -9.72 37.14 32.97
CA PRO A 370 -11.05 37.28 33.57
C PRO A 370 -11.83 38.43 32.91
N VAL A 371 -13.16 38.27 32.80
CA VAL A 371 -14.05 39.35 32.33
C VAL A 371 -13.89 40.58 33.24
N PRO A 372 -13.74 41.80 32.71
CA PRO A 372 -13.66 43.01 33.52
C PRO A 372 -15.01 43.34 34.20
N ALA A 373 -15.05 43.36 35.54
CA ALA A 373 -16.24 43.70 36.34
C ALA A 373 -15.88 44.32 37.73
N PRO A 374 -16.67 45.28 38.26
CA PRO A 374 -16.48 45.85 39.60
C PRO A 374 -17.02 44.92 40.72
N ASP A 375 -16.57 45.12 41.97
CA ASP A 375 -17.04 44.41 43.19
C ASP A 375 -17.08 45.39 44.38
N LEU A 376 -18.21 46.00 44.70
CA LEU A 376 -18.31 46.97 45.80
C LEU A 376 -18.60 46.29 47.13
N VAL A 377 -17.69 46.47 48.08
CA VAL A 377 -17.81 45.96 49.45
C VAL A 377 -17.92 47.11 50.42
N VAL A 378 -18.88 47.02 51.34
CA VAL A 378 -19.01 47.98 52.45
C VAL A 378 -18.28 47.43 53.68
N ASP A 379 -17.26 48.16 54.14
CA ASP A 379 -16.50 47.81 55.34
C ASP A 379 -17.38 47.88 56.59
N THR A 380 -16.90 47.28 57.69
CA THR A 380 -17.62 47.35 58.97
C THR A 380 -17.74 48.79 59.46
N PRO A 381 -18.93 49.25 59.89
CA PRO A 381 -19.13 50.63 60.31
C PRO A 381 -18.40 50.98 61.60
N MET A 382 -18.04 52.24 61.74
CA MET A 382 -17.46 52.83 62.95
C MET A 382 -18.47 53.77 63.61
N VAL A 383 -18.61 53.69 64.93
CA VAL A 383 -19.40 54.64 65.72
C VAL A 383 -18.50 55.44 66.64
N ASP A 384 -18.82 56.73 66.82
CA ASP A 384 -18.09 57.59 67.76
C ASP A 384 -18.45 57.30 69.23
N ARG A 385 -19.62 56.73 69.48
CA ARG A 385 -20.12 56.31 70.79
C ARG A 385 -20.93 55.02 70.70
N ASP A 386 -20.53 54.01 71.45
CA ASP A 386 -21.15 52.67 71.52
C ASP A 386 -22.17 52.53 72.67
N SER A 387 -22.28 53.54 73.54
CA SER A 387 -23.24 53.60 74.65
C SER A 387 -23.73 55.04 74.84
N VAL A 388 -25.04 55.24 74.74
CA VAL A 388 -25.68 56.54 74.68
C VAL A 388 -26.89 56.55 75.60
N GLU A 389 -27.01 57.54 76.48
CA GLU A 389 -28.23 57.69 77.29
C GLU A 389 -29.45 57.86 76.35
N VAL A 390 -30.61 57.37 76.77
CA VAL A 390 -31.84 57.55 75.97
C VAL A 390 -32.03 59.04 75.64
N GLY A 391 -32.06 59.38 74.35
CA GLY A 391 -32.14 60.76 73.85
C GLY A 391 -30.81 61.45 73.51
N GLY A 392 -29.65 60.81 73.67
CA GLY A 392 -28.34 61.35 73.25
C GLY A 392 -28.01 61.10 71.77
N GLU A 393 -27.03 61.83 71.21
CA GLU A 393 -26.60 61.72 69.79
C GLU A 393 -25.27 60.95 69.62
N PHE A 394 -25.10 60.30 68.46
CA PHE A 394 -23.89 59.59 68.02
C PHE A 394 -23.77 59.59 66.48
N THR A 395 -22.58 59.35 65.95
CA THR A 395 -22.25 59.36 64.51
C THR A 395 -21.86 57.96 64.03
N LEU A 396 -22.25 57.60 62.80
CA LEU A 396 -21.93 56.33 62.14
C LEU A 396 -21.17 56.59 60.84
N GLY A 397 -19.96 56.06 60.70
CA GLY A 397 -19.09 56.18 59.52
C GLY A 397 -18.83 54.84 58.82
N VAL A 398 -18.72 54.82 57.49
CA VAL A 398 -18.42 53.63 56.67
C VAL A 398 -17.50 53.95 55.48
N ILE A 399 -16.78 52.93 54.99
CA ILE A 399 -15.94 52.98 53.78
C ILE A 399 -16.46 51.95 52.78
N VAL A 400 -16.51 52.30 51.50
CA VAL A 400 -16.83 51.38 50.40
C VAL A 400 -15.57 51.12 49.58
N ARG A 401 -15.28 49.86 49.24
CA ARG A 401 -14.12 49.44 48.44
C ARG A 401 -14.56 48.74 47.17
N ASN A 402 -13.89 49.00 46.06
CA ASN A 402 -14.02 48.19 44.85
C ASN A 402 -12.94 47.10 44.82
N LEU A 403 -13.31 45.85 45.07
CA LEU A 403 -12.42 44.67 45.02
C LEU A 403 -12.38 44.02 43.63
N GLY A 404 -13.16 44.53 42.67
CA GLY A 404 -13.22 44.03 41.30
C GLY A 404 -12.04 44.48 40.44
N ASN A 405 -11.98 43.98 39.22
CA ASN A 405 -10.93 44.30 38.23
C ASN A 405 -11.35 45.37 37.21
N ALA A 406 -12.55 45.95 37.34
CA ALA A 406 -13.04 47.08 36.55
C ALA A 406 -13.56 48.24 37.42
N GLU A 407 -13.67 49.42 36.82
CA GLU A 407 -14.22 50.61 37.48
C GLU A 407 -15.74 50.53 37.63
N ALA A 408 -16.26 50.88 38.81
CA ALA A 408 -17.70 51.04 39.04
C ALA A 408 -18.15 52.39 38.45
N GLN A 409 -18.43 52.41 37.14
CA GLN A 409 -18.54 53.62 36.31
C GLN A 409 -19.67 54.61 36.68
N SER A 410 -20.59 54.23 37.56
CA SER A 410 -21.70 55.07 38.04
C SER A 410 -21.51 55.50 39.50
N ARG A 411 -22.07 56.66 39.87
CA ARG A 411 -22.24 57.05 41.28
C ARG A 411 -23.25 56.09 41.93
N ASN A 412 -22.86 55.43 43.01
CA ASN A 412 -23.71 54.45 43.71
C ASN A 412 -24.27 55.06 45.00
N THR A 413 -25.51 54.71 45.37
CA THR A 413 -26.15 55.23 46.58
C THR A 413 -25.78 54.36 47.76
N LEU A 414 -25.38 54.97 48.88
CA LEU A 414 -25.11 54.31 50.14
C LEU A 414 -26.26 54.62 51.11
N ARG A 415 -26.87 53.60 51.70
CA ARG A 415 -28.01 53.75 52.63
C ARG A 415 -27.63 53.20 54.00
N PHE A 416 -27.94 53.94 55.05
CA PHE A 416 -27.69 53.55 56.44
C PHE A 416 -28.96 53.02 57.08
N TYR A 417 -28.84 51.95 57.86
CA TYR A 417 -29.94 51.20 58.42
C TYR A 417 -29.78 50.98 59.93
N GLU A 418 -30.91 50.94 60.63
CA GLU A 418 -31.05 50.52 62.02
C GLU A 418 -31.79 49.19 62.07
N SER A 419 -31.17 48.19 62.71
CA SER A 419 -31.72 46.86 62.91
C SER A 419 -31.82 46.48 64.40
N PHE A 420 -32.59 45.43 64.66
CA PHE A 420 -32.68 44.78 65.97
C PHE A 420 -31.69 43.63 66.13
N ASP A 421 -31.03 43.22 65.04
CA ASP A 421 -29.97 42.22 65.06
C ASP A 421 -28.75 42.69 64.26
N SER A 422 -27.67 41.90 64.31
CA SER A 422 -26.38 42.29 63.73
C SER A 422 -26.31 42.17 62.20
N ARG A 423 -27.37 41.73 61.52
CA ARG A 423 -27.42 41.64 60.06
C ARG A 423 -28.12 42.88 59.51
N ILE A 424 -27.44 43.59 58.62
CA ILE A 424 -28.02 44.73 57.94
C ILE A 424 -28.48 44.29 56.55
N THR A 425 -29.72 44.62 56.24
CA THR A 425 -30.40 44.33 54.98
C THR A 425 -31.18 45.56 54.54
N SER A 426 -31.56 45.61 53.27
CA SER A 426 -32.36 46.71 52.73
C SER A 426 -33.81 46.76 53.26
N SER A 427 -34.25 45.76 54.04
CA SER A 427 -35.56 45.75 54.70
C SER A 427 -35.53 46.31 56.12
N ASP A 428 -34.33 46.54 56.68
CA ASP A 428 -34.16 47.23 57.96
C ASP A 428 -34.60 48.69 57.85
N ARG A 429 -34.74 49.35 58.99
CA ARG A 429 -35.21 50.74 59.00
C ARG A 429 -34.10 51.66 58.48
N GLU A 430 -34.31 52.28 57.32
CA GLU A 430 -33.41 53.31 56.81
C GLU A 430 -33.39 54.52 57.75
N VAL A 431 -32.19 54.95 58.12
CA VAL A 431 -31.94 56.08 59.02
C VAL A 431 -31.16 57.22 58.37
N GLY A 432 -30.63 57.01 57.16
CA GLY A 432 -29.97 58.04 56.37
C GLY A 432 -29.44 57.52 55.04
N THR A 433 -29.00 58.43 54.18
CA THR A 433 -28.37 58.10 52.88
C THR A 433 -27.19 59.01 52.61
N ASP A 434 -26.24 58.51 51.82
CA ASP A 434 -25.11 59.23 51.23
C ASP A 434 -24.79 58.63 49.84
N SER A 435 -23.74 59.08 49.18
CA SER A 435 -23.40 58.65 47.82
C SER A 435 -21.91 58.47 47.61
N VAL A 436 -21.56 57.40 46.89
CA VAL A 436 -20.19 56.98 46.62
C VAL A 436 -19.84 57.33 45.18
N MET A 437 -18.77 58.09 44.99
CA MET A 437 -18.21 58.40 43.66
C MET A 437 -17.72 57.12 42.95
N PRO A 438 -17.64 57.09 41.61
CA PRO A 438 -17.04 55.98 40.87
C PRO A 438 -15.69 55.56 41.46
N LEU A 439 -15.52 54.26 41.70
CA LEU A 439 -14.30 53.69 42.25
C LEU A 439 -13.61 52.83 41.20
N ALA A 440 -12.36 53.15 40.88
CA ALA A 440 -11.50 52.28 40.08
C ALA A 440 -11.17 50.97 40.84
N ALA A 441 -10.73 49.95 40.10
CA ALA A 441 -10.33 48.68 40.68
C ALA A 441 -9.31 48.85 41.83
N GLY A 442 -9.61 48.27 42.99
CA GLY A 442 -8.78 48.36 44.20
C GLY A 442 -8.87 49.67 44.98
N GLN A 443 -9.67 50.65 44.54
CA GLN A 443 -9.85 51.91 45.27
C GLN A 443 -10.93 51.82 46.36
N ALA A 444 -10.84 52.74 47.31
CA ALA A 444 -11.82 52.92 48.39
C ALA A 444 -12.37 54.35 48.37
N SER A 445 -13.62 54.51 48.80
CA SER A 445 -14.25 55.81 49.00
C SER A 445 -13.62 56.55 50.18
N GLU A 446 -13.83 57.86 50.26
CA GLU A 446 -13.69 58.59 51.51
C GLU A 446 -14.74 58.10 52.53
N GLU A 447 -14.49 58.30 53.83
CA GLU A 447 -15.39 57.89 54.91
C GLU A 447 -16.70 58.70 54.86
N ALA A 448 -17.80 58.01 54.53
CA ALA A 448 -19.16 58.58 54.54
C ALA A 448 -19.76 58.45 55.93
N SER A 449 -20.39 59.50 56.47
CA SER A 449 -20.93 59.48 57.84
C SER A 449 -22.31 60.12 58.01
N VAL A 450 -23.09 59.63 58.97
CA VAL A 450 -24.43 60.15 59.34
C VAL A 450 -24.57 60.36 60.85
N LEU A 451 -25.19 61.47 61.26
CA LEU A 451 -25.51 61.77 62.67
C LEU A 451 -26.87 61.17 63.06
N LEU A 452 -26.93 60.43 64.15
CA LEU A 452 -28.07 59.66 64.63
C LEU A 452 -28.39 59.96 66.10
N THR A 453 -29.66 59.79 66.51
CA THR A 453 -30.11 60.01 67.90
C THR A 453 -30.59 58.70 68.53
N ALA A 454 -30.16 58.44 69.76
CA ALA A 454 -30.54 57.28 70.55
C ALA A 454 -32.05 57.27 70.84
N GLY A 455 -32.73 56.26 70.31
CA GLY A 455 -34.18 56.11 70.44
C GLY A 455 -34.67 55.91 71.89
N PRO A 456 -35.98 56.04 72.13
CA PRO A 456 -36.57 56.03 73.47
C PRO A 456 -36.51 54.66 74.20
N LEU A 457 -36.11 53.60 73.49
CA LEU A 457 -36.16 52.23 73.97
C LEU A 457 -34.80 51.77 74.49
N VAL A 458 -34.69 51.65 75.81
CA VAL A 458 -33.50 51.10 76.50
C VAL A 458 -33.18 49.69 75.96
N GLY A 459 -31.98 49.50 75.41
CA GLY A 459 -31.58 48.23 74.77
C GLY A 459 -30.39 48.39 73.82
N ILE A 460 -30.00 47.30 73.14
CA ILE A 460 -28.97 47.29 72.10
C ILE A 460 -29.68 47.45 70.74
N ARG A 461 -29.20 48.37 69.90
CA ARG A 461 -29.59 48.49 68.48
C ARG A 461 -28.37 48.34 67.60
N PHE A 462 -28.53 47.82 66.39
CA PHE A 462 -27.44 47.62 65.45
C PHE A 462 -27.56 48.59 64.28
N PHE A 463 -26.45 49.15 63.83
CA PHE A 463 -26.42 50.09 62.72
C PHE A 463 -25.43 49.66 61.65
N GLY A 464 -25.73 49.90 60.38
CA GLY A 464 -24.75 49.72 59.30
C GLY A 464 -25.26 50.27 57.98
N ALA A 465 -24.63 49.89 56.87
CA ALA A 465 -24.95 50.47 55.57
C ALA A 465 -24.93 49.47 54.41
N CYS A 466 -25.69 49.75 53.36
CA CYS A 466 -25.65 49.02 52.10
C CYS A 466 -25.43 49.97 50.91
N VAL A 467 -24.60 49.56 49.94
CA VAL A 467 -24.38 50.28 48.67
C VAL A 467 -25.16 49.63 47.53
N ASP A 468 -25.72 50.44 46.64
CA ASP A 468 -26.36 49.92 45.41
C ASP A 468 -25.34 49.25 44.49
N ALA A 469 -25.74 48.13 43.89
CA ALA A 469 -24.94 47.40 42.93
C ALA A 469 -24.81 48.17 41.59
N PRO A 470 -23.59 48.43 41.07
CA PRO A 470 -23.41 48.89 39.71
C PRO A 470 -23.77 47.80 38.68
N PRO A 471 -24.00 48.15 37.41
CA PRO A 471 -24.24 47.16 36.35
C PRO A 471 -23.06 46.17 36.25
N ASN A 472 -23.38 44.87 36.19
CA ASN A 472 -22.42 43.77 36.06
C ASN A 472 -21.40 43.65 37.22
N GLU A 473 -21.83 43.92 38.45
CA GLU A 473 -21.02 43.67 39.64
C GLU A 473 -20.78 42.17 39.87
N THR A 474 -19.55 41.78 40.24
CA THR A 474 -19.18 40.36 40.42
C THR A 474 -19.86 39.70 41.60
N SER A 475 -20.27 40.47 42.62
CA SER A 475 -21.03 39.98 43.77
C SER A 475 -21.84 41.12 44.38
N THR A 476 -23.13 40.87 44.65
CA THR A 476 -24.00 41.83 45.34
C THR A 476 -24.23 41.47 46.82
N ARG A 477 -23.72 40.31 47.26
CA ARG A 477 -23.94 39.77 48.62
C ARG A 477 -23.12 40.49 49.69
N ASN A 478 -22.04 41.14 49.28
CA ASN A 478 -21.05 41.87 50.07
C ASN A 478 -21.31 43.39 50.07
N ASN A 479 -22.42 43.83 49.47
CA ASN A 479 -22.78 45.23 49.37
C ASN A 479 -23.38 45.79 50.66
N CYS A 480 -23.68 44.95 51.65
CA CYS A 480 -24.17 45.36 52.97
C CYS A 480 -23.13 45.04 54.05
N SER A 481 -22.91 46.00 54.95
CA SER A 481 -22.01 45.84 56.09
C SER A 481 -22.63 44.97 57.18
N ALA A 482 -21.80 44.42 58.07
CA ALA A 482 -22.30 43.93 59.36
C ALA A 482 -22.82 45.10 60.23
N GLY A 483 -23.75 44.82 61.13
CA GLY A 483 -24.29 45.81 62.06
C GLY A 483 -23.39 46.02 63.28
N VAL A 484 -23.10 47.28 63.63
CA VAL A 484 -22.37 47.67 64.84
C VAL A 484 -23.36 47.98 65.98
N PRO A 485 -23.19 47.39 67.19
CA PRO A 485 -24.12 47.59 68.30
C PRO A 485 -23.92 48.94 69.02
N VAL A 486 -25.01 49.59 69.42
CA VAL A 486 -25.06 50.80 70.27
C VAL A 486 -26.07 50.58 71.41
N VAL A 487 -25.69 50.89 72.67
CA VAL A 487 -26.45 50.58 73.90
C VAL A 487 -27.16 51.81 74.51
N PHE A 488 -28.44 51.70 74.88
CA PHE A 488 -29.21 52.75 75.60
C PHE A 488 -29.54 52.36 77.09
N TRP A 489 -29.49 53.27 78.12
CA TRP A 489 -29.51 52.90 79.60
C TRP A 489 -30.16 53.88 80.66
N GLN A 490 -30.56 53.41 81.91
CA GLN A 490 -31.03 54.12 83.20
C GLN A 490 -30.91 53.26 84.56
N PRO A 491 -30.88 53.79 85.85
CA PRO A 491 -30.45 53.02 87.08
C PRO A 491 -31.43 52.65 88.29
N ASN A 492 -31.16 51.49 88.96
CA ASN A 492 -31.36 50.94 90.36
C ASN A 492 -32.69 50.30 90.97
N ARG A 493 -32.89 48.95 90.96
CA ARG A 493 -33.92 48.10 91.71
C ARG A 493 -33.55 46.56 91.81
N PRO A 494 -34.26 45.68 92.59
CA PRO A 494 -33.87 44.26 92.86
C PRO A 494 -34.19 43.25 91.74
N PRO A 495 -33.51 42.08 91.66
CA PRO A 495 -33.66 41.18 90.53
C PRO A 495 -35.03 40.50 90.43
N LEU A 496 -35.75 40.82 89.35
CA LEU A 496 -37.09 40.29 89.06
C LEU A 496 -37.01 39.20 87.98
N PRO A 497 -37.82 38.13 88.09
CA PRO A 497 -38.02 37.22 86.97
C PRO A 497 -38.68 37.98 85.83
N ARG A 498 -38.20 37.79 84.60
CA ARG A 498 -38.91 38.23 83.40
C ARG A 498 -40.02 37.22 83.05
N ASP A 499 -40.99 37.63 82.23
CA ASP A 499 -42.21 36.89 81.89
C ASP A 499 -42.01 35.39 81.61
N SER A 500 -43.09 34.61 81.78
CA SER A 500 -43.14 33.15 81.60
C SER A 500 -42.43 32.66 80.33
N ILE A 501 -41.53 31.70 80.52
CA ILE A 501 -40.73 31.09 79.45
C ILE A 501 -41.65 30.29 78.53
N ARG A 502 -41.62 30.58 77.23
CA ARG A 502 -42.23 29.72 76.22
C ARG A 502 -41.37 28.45 76.12
N ALA A 503 -41.90 27.36 76.67
CA ALA A 503 -41.29 26.03 76.61
C ALA A 503 -40.79 25.71 75.19
N PRO A 504 -39.48 25.49 74.96
CA PRO A 504 -39.01 25.06 73.66
C PRO A 504 -39.47 23.62 73.39
N THR A 505 -39.94 23.38 72.17
CA THR A 505 -40.10 22.02 71.64
C THR A 505 -38.87 21.70 70.80
N LEU A 506 -38.10 20.69 71.21
CA LEU A 506 -36.80 20.32 70.67
C LEU A 506 -36.85 18.92 70.02
N GLU A 507 -35.91 18.59 69.15
CA GLU A 507 -35.70 17.22 68.65
C GLU A 507 -34.50 16.55 69.34
N PRO A 508 -34.41 15.21 69.38
CA PRO A 508 -33.24 14.54 69.97
C PRO A 508 -31.93 14.96 69.28
N GLY A 509 -30.96 15.48 70.04
CA GLY A 509 -29.70 16.04 69.52
C GLY A 509 -29.66 17.56 69.50
N ASP A 510 -30.80 18.24 69.60
CA ASP A 510 -30.85 19.69 69.67
C ASP A 510 -30.27 20.22 70.98
N THR A 511 -29.50 21.29 70.89
CA THR A 511 -29.00 22.03 72.05
C THR A 511 -29.62 23.42 72.09
N PHE A 512 -30.49 23.65 73.06
CA PHE A 512 -31.07 24.94 73.35
C PHE A 512 -30.15 25.75 74.29
N ARG A 513 -29.56 26.82 73.76
CA ARG A 513 -28.71 27.74 74.53
C ARG A 513 -29.39 29.08 74.66
N THR A 514 -29.38 29.63 75.86
CA THR A 514 -29.99 30.93 76.12
C THR A 514 -29.34 31.61 77.31
N ARG A 515 -29.20 32.93 77.22
CA ARG A 515 -28.55 33.71 78.28
C ARG A 515 -29.50 33.88 79.47
N LEU A 516 -28.97 33.66 80.66
CA LEU A 516 -29.67 33.67 81.93
C LEU A 516 -30.15 35.07 82.35
N GLY A 517 -29.50 36.13 81.85
CA GLY A 517 -29.98 37.51 81.96
C GLY A 517 -31.32 37.78 81.26
N ARG A 518 -31.83 36.84 80.46
CA ARG A 518 -33.20 36.89 79.92
C ARG A 518 -34.27 36.40 80.89
N PHE A 519 -33.92 35.53 81.86
CA PHE A 519 -34.87 34.97 82.83
C PHE A 519 -34.96 35.80 84.10
N PHE A 520 -33.84 36.41 84.48
CA PHE A 520 -33.75 37.25 85.66
C PHE A 520 -33.06 38.54 85.24
N PHE A 521 -33.70 39.67 85.49
CA PHE A 521 -33.08 40.97 85.31
C PHE A 521 -32.83 41.57 86.67
N ASP A 522 -31.61 42.05 86.89
CA ASP A 522 -31.25 42.92 88.01
C ASP A 522 -31.33 44.40 87.58
N PRO A 523 -32.37 45.13 88.00
CA PRO A 523 -32.50 46.56 87.73
C PRO A 523 -31.39 47.44 88.33
N ASP A 524 -30.56 46.95 89.25
CA ASP A 524 -29.37 47.62 89.81
C ASP A 524 -28.08 47.33 89.01
N ARG A 525 -28.11 46.42 88.03
CA ARG A 525 -26.94 45.94 87.24
C ARG A 525 -25.83 45.28 88.07
N ASP A 526 -26.15 44.79 89.26
CA ASP A 526 -25.25 43.96 90.04
C ASP A 526 -25.05 42.57 89.39
N SER A 527 -23.91 41.93 89.68
CA SER A 527 -23.58 40.62 89.10
C SER A 527 -24.36 39.51 89.79
N LEU A 528 -25.23 38.80 89.06
CA LEU A 528 -26.00 37.65 89.56
C LEU A 528 -25.23 36.32 89.39
N ARG A 529 -25.39 35.40 90.35
CA ARG A 529 -24.96 33.98 90.24
C ARG A 529 -26.15 33.07 89.95
N TYR A 530 -25.97 32.13 89.03
CA TYR A 530 -27.02 31.25 88.54
C TYR A 530 -26.73 29.75 88.77
N ALA A 531 -27.79 28.94 88.91
CA ALA A 531 -27.73 27.48 88.91
C ALA A 531 -28.96 26.90 88.18
N ALA A 532 -28.82 25.75 87.49
CA ALA A 532 -29.94 25.05 86.86
C ALA A 532 -29.87 23.53 87.04
N GLU A 533 -31.04 22.90 87.15
CA GLU A 533 -31.22 21.46 87.34
C GLU A 533 -32.37 20.94 86.46
N SER A 534 -32.24 19.71 85.95
CA SER A 534 -33.27 19.01 85.16
C SER A 534 -33.99 17.97 86.01
N SER A 535 -35.31 17.85 85.84
CA SER A 535 -36.12 16.82 86.51
C SER A 535 -35.84 15.41 85.98
N ASP A 536 -35.42 15.27 84.72
CA ASP A 536 -35.03 13.99 84.10
C ASP A 536 -33.92 14.19 83.07
N ALA A 537 -32.69 13.86 83.49
CA ALA A 537 -31.48 14.01 82.69
C ALA A 537 -31.37 13.01 81.51
N SER A 538 -32.23 11.98 81.45
CA SER A 538 -32.27 11.05 80.32
C SER A 538 -33.03 11.61 79.11
N ILE A 539 -33.95 12.55 79.35
CA ILE A 539 -34.75 13.23 78.32
C ILE A 539 -34.09 14.55 77.91
N ALA A 540 -33.66 15.37 78.88
CA ALA A 540 -32.88 16.57 78.61
C ALA A 540 -31.95 16.94 79.78
N THR A 541 -30.69 17.27 79.49
CA THR A 541 -29.73 17.76 80.50
C THR A 541 -29.64 19.27 80.50
N ALA A 542 -29.51 19.90 81.67
CA ALA A 542 -29.32 21.35 81.79
C ALA A 542 -28.03 21.67 82.55
N SER A 543 -27.26 22.63 82.04
CA SER A 543 -26.03 23.13 82.69
C SER A 543 -25.91 24.65 82.55
N VAL A 544 -25.23 25.28 83.51
CA VAL A 544 -24.98 26.72 83.51
C VAL A 544 -23.48 26.98 83.55
N SER A 545 -22.99 27.76 82.59
CA SER A 545 -21.64 28.31 82.59
C SER A 545 -21.75 29.83 82.51
N SER A 546 -21.18 30.53 83.50
CA SER A 546 -21.34 31.98 83.71
C SER A 546 -22.79 32.45 83.66
N ASP A 547 -23.23 32.92 82.49
CA ASP A 547 -24.52 33.53 82.20
C ASP A 547 -25.30 32.76 81.13
N LEU A 548 -24.85 31.57 80.72
CA LEU A 548 -25.49 30.79 79.66
C LEU A 548 -26.08 29.49 80.20
N LEU A 549 -27.40 29.34 80.06
CA LEU A 549 -28.09 28.08 80.23
C LEU A 549 -27.96 27.28 78.94
N THR A 550 -27.43 26.07 79.04
CA THR A 550 -27.41 25.09 77.96
C THR A 550 -28.29 23.92 78.34
N VAL A 551 -29.35 23.68 77.57
CA VAL A 551 -30.21 22.50 77.66
C VAL A 551 -29.97 21.64 76.42
N GLU A 552 -29.63 20.38 76.63
CA GLU A 552 -29.37 19.41 75.55
C GLU A 552 -30.47 18.35 75.56
N ALA A 553 -31.22 18.23 74.47
CA ALA A 553 -32.30 17.26 74.30
C ALA A 553 -31.70 15.91 73.89
N LYS A 554 -32.00 14.85 74.65
CA LYS A 554 -31.38 13.53 74.47
C LYS A 554 -32.32 12.47 73.91
N ALA A 555 -33.59 12.49 74.32
CA ALA A 555 -34.59 11.52 73.88
C ALA A 555 -36.00 12.12 73.91
N THR A 556 -36.92 11.57 73.12
CA THR A 556 -38.32 12.04 73.06
C THR A 556 -39.00 11.90 74.42
N GLY A 557 -39.67 12.96 74.89
CA GLY A 557 -40.26 13.01 76.23
C GLY A 557 -40.52 14.43 76.71
N THR A 558 -40.75 14.64 77.99
CA THR A 558 -40.86 15.98 78.59
C THR A 558 -40.07 16.03 79.89
N ALA A 559 -39.18 17.02 80.04
CA ALA A 559 -38.38 17.25 81.24
C ALA A 559 -38.52 18.72 81.70
N THR A 560 -38.68 18.94 83.01
CA THR A 560 -38.80 20.29 83.59
C THR A 560 -37.43 20.80 84.02
N ILE A 561 -37.04 21.99 83.54
CA ILE A 561 -35.79 22.66 83.93
C ILE A 561 -36.11 23.74 84.98
N THR A 562 -35.41 23.69 86.12
CA THR A 562 -35.50 24.70 87.19
C THR A 562 -34.22 25.54 87.22
N VAL A 563 -34.35 26.87 87.19
CA VAL A 563 -33.22 27.82 87.19
C VAL A 563 -33.36 28.79 88.37
N THR A 564 -32.28 29.04 89.11
CA THR A 564 -32.25 29.96 90.26
C THR A 564 -31.17 31.03 90.10
N ALA A 565 -31.52 32.30 90.33
CA ALA A 565 -30.61 33.45 90.33
C ALA A 565 -30.48 34.07 91.72
N ARG A 566 -29.25 34.45 92.10
CA ARG A 566 -28.91 35.08 93.39
C ARG A 566 -28.03 36.30 93.18
N ASP A 567 -28.35 37.40 93.83
CA ASP A 567 -27.50 38.59 93.89
C ASP A 567 -26.31 38.40 94.85
N VAL A 568 -25.13 38.89 94.48
CA VAL A 568 -23.82 38.52 95.06
C VAL A 568 -23.11 39.71 95.72
N THR A 569 -23.63 40.94 95.62
CA THR A 569 -22.95 42.16 96.11
C THR A 569 -23.34 42.58 97.54
N THR A 570 -24.31 41.93 98.19
CA THR A 570 -24.78 42.31 99.55
C THR A 570 -24.25 41.40 100.68
N ARG A 571 -23.56 41.99 101.67
CA ARG A 571 -22.94 41.30 102.85
C ARG A 571 -23.93 40.80 103.93
N ARG A 572 -25.16 40.41 103.58
CA ARG A 572 -26.09 39.73 104.50
C ARG A 572 -26.50 38.37 103.93
N PRO A 573 -26.23 37.25 104.62
CA PRO A 573 -26.64 35.94 104.14
C PRO A 573 -28.16 35.81 104.19
N GLY A 574 -28.82 35.66 103.04
CA GLY A 574 -30.02 34.82 102.95
C GLY A 574 -31.36 35.39 102.45
N SER A 575 -31.48 36.54 101.75
CA SER A 575 -32.86 37.04 101.44
C SER A 575 -33.21 37.63 100.06
N PHE A 576 -32.40 37.52 99.00
CA PHE A 576 -32.83 37.96 97.65
C PHE A 576 -32.40 36.96 96.56
N ALA A 577 -33.30 36.03 96.21
CA ALA A 577 -33.11 35.03 95.17
C ALA A 577 -34.44 34.81 94.42
N ALA A 578 -34.37 34.66 93.10
CA ALA A 578 -35.52 34.39 92.25
C ALA A 578 -35.33 33.04 91.53
N THR A 579 -36.40 32.26 91.39
CA THR A 579 -36.39 30.94 90.73
C THR A 579 -37.48 30.88 89.65
N GLN A 580 -37.17 30.25 88.52
CA GLN A 580 -38.11 30.05 87.41
C GLN A 580 -38.03 28.59 86.90
N ARG A 581 -39.17 28.04 86.48
CA ARG A 581 -39.31 26.68 85.96
C ARG A 581 -39.98 26.67 84.60
N PHE A 582 -39.56 25.78 83.71
CA PHE A 582 -40.22 25.56 82.42
C PHE A 582 -40.04 24.12 81.94
N ASP A 583 -41.04 23.62 81.21
CA ASP A 583 -41.00 22.27 80.63
C ASP A 583 -40.33 22.32 79.25
N VAL A 584 -39.52 21.30 78.94
CA VAL A 584 -38.89 21.09 77.64
C VAL A 584 -39.52 19.84 77.06
N ARG A 585 -40.22 20.00 75.93
CA ARG A 585 -40.87 18.89 75.22
C ARG A 585 -39.98 18.46 74.05
N VAL A 586 -39.62 17.19 74.00
CA VAL A 586 -38.78 16.64 72.92
C VAL A 586 -39.64 15.77 72.01
N THR A 587 -39.92 16.21 70.78
CA THR A 587 -40.81 15.54 69.80
C THR A 587 -40.35 15.79 68.37
N LEU A 588 -40.41 14.78 67.50
CA LEU A 588 -40.19 14.92 66.05
C LEU A 588 -41.34 15.69 65.39
N ARG A 589 -41.06 16.66 64.50
CA ARG A 589 -42.10 17.40 63.74
C ARG A 589 -42.33 16.81 62.34
N PRO A 590 -43.58 16.54 61.93
CA PRO A 590 -43.88 16.13 60.57
C PRO A 590 -43.85 17.31 59.57
N ARG A 591 -43.20 17.14 58.43
CA ARG A 591 -42.98 18.16 57.37
C ARG A 591 -43.19 17.54 55.96
N PRO A 592 -43.76 18.28 54.99
CA PRO A 592 -43.76 17.86 53.57
C PRO A 592 -42.35 17.95 52.97
N ASP A 593 -42.07 17.22 51.89
CA ASP A 593 -40.80 17.24 51.16
C ASP A 593 -41.08 17.02 49.67
N LEU A 594 -41.05 18.07 48.83
CA LEU A 594 -41.36 17.95 47.42
C LEU A 594 -40.10 17.75 46.59
N VAL A 595 -40.02 16.58 45.95
CA VAL A 595 -38.95 16.24 45.01
C VAL A 595 -39.47 16.32 43.59
N VAL A 596 -38.74 16.99 42.70
CA VAL A 596 -39.09 17.12 41.27
C VAL A 596 -38.11 16.35 40.41
N ASP A 597 -38.63 15.43 39.59
CA ASP A 597 -37.86 14.71 38.58
C ASP A 597 -38.44 14.93 37.18
N MET A 598 -37.59 14.96 36.16
CA MET A 598 -38.05 14.91 34.77
C MET A 598 -38.60 13.51 34.46
N ALA A 599 -39.78 13.46 33.85
CA ALA A 599 -40.51 12.21 33.60
C ALA A 599 -40.18 11.57 32.23
N GLN A 600 -39.13 12.04 31.58
CA GLN A 600 -38.74 11.64 30.23
C GLN A 600 -37.23 11.75 30.03
N ASP A 601 -36.72 10.92 29.13
CA ASP A 601 -35.32 10.94 28.71
C ASP A 601 -35.07 12.05 27.68
N SER A 602 -33.80 12.42 27.52
CA SER A 602 -33.35 13.41 26.54
C SER A 602 -33.64 12.95 25.11
N PHE A 603 -34.01 13.87 24.21
CA PHE A 603 -34.42 13.55 22.84
C PHE A 603 -34.08 14.69 21.86
N SER A 604 -34.16 14.42 20.55
CA SER A 604 -33.97 15.41 19.49
C SER A 604 -35.28 15.80 18.81
N ILE A 605 -35.36 17.03 18.30
CA ILE A 605 -36.56 17.55 17.64
C ILE A 605 -36.22 18.64 16.60
N ASN A 606 -36.92 18.63 15.46
CA ASN A 606 -36.71 19.64 14.43
C ASN A 606 -37.06 21.07 14.93
N PRO A 607 -36.47 22.12 14.33
CA PRO A 607 -36.81 23.50 14.66
C PRO A 607 -38.30 23.81 14.52
N GLN A 608 -38.81 24.66 15.40
CA GLN A 608 -40.20 25.15 15.41
C GLN A 608 -41.30 24.06 15.53
N ARG A 609 -40.99 22.89 16.11
CA ARG A 609 -41.98 21.84 16.39
C ARG A 609 -42.47 21.91 17.84
N THR A 610 -43.75 21.61 18.04
CA THR A 610 -44.35 21.58 19.37
C THR A 610 -44.11 20.22 20.04
N PHE A 611 -43.72 20.24 21.31
CA PHE A 611 -43.51 19.04 22.13
C PHE A 611 -44.01 19.25 23.56
N LEU A 612 -44.09 18.16 24.33
CA LEU A 612 -44.51 18.17 25.72
C LEU A 612 -43.30 17.94 26.63
N ILE A 613 -43.20 18.71 27.71
CA ILE A 613 -42.29 18.45 28.80
C ILE A 613 -43.07 17.97 30.01
N ASN A 614 -42.64 16.84 30.57
CA ASN A 614 -43.28 16.19 31.71
C ASN A 614 -42.34 16.17 32.92
N ALA A 615 -42.82 16.60 34.08
CA ALA A 615 -42.14 16.49 35.36
C ALA A 615 -43.03 15.75 36.36
N VAL A 616 -42.43 14.91 37.21
CA VAL A 616 -43.13 14.25 38.33
C VAL A 616 -42.71 14.95 39.62
N VAL A 617 -43.70 15.45 40.36
CA VAL A 617 -43.50 15.93 41.73
C VAL A 617 -43.92 14.84 42.70
N ARG A 618 -43.08 14.55 43.70
CA ARG A 618 -43.32 13.57 44.76
C ARG A 618 -43.27 14.24 46.13
N ASN A 619 -44.15 13.86 47.05
CA ASN A 619 -44.04 14.26 48.44
C ASN A 619 -43.36 13.14 49.26
N GLU A 620 -42.06 13.25 49.48
CA GLU A 620 -41.26 12.33 50.30
C GLU A 620 -41.33 12.65 51.81
N GLY A 621 -42.05 13.72 52.15
CA GLY A 621 -42.26 14.15 53.52
C GLY A 621 -43.30 13.35 54.29
N THR A 622 -43.42 13.67 55.57
CA THR A 622 -44.31 13.04 56.56
C THR A 622 -45.58 13.85 56.82
N ARG A 623 -45.94 14.75 55.89
CA ARG A 623 -47.17 15.56 55.93
C ARG A 623 -47.69 15.85 54.52
N GLU A 624 -49.01 15.84 54.33
CA GLU A 624 -49.67 16.25 53.08
C GLU A 624 -49.47 17.74 52.76
N VAL A 625 -49.24 18.05 51.48
CA VAL A 625 -49.33 19.41 50.95
C VAL A 625 -50.80 19.70 50.63
N SER A 626 -51.45 20.58 51.40
CA SER A 626 -52.90 20.80 51.33
C SER A 626 -53.33 22.09 50.64
N SER A 627 -52.42 23.06 50.52
CA SER A 627 -52.55 24.24 49.65
C SER A 627 -51.77 23.96 48.36
N GLY A 628 -52.44 24.00 47.20
CA GLY A 628 -51.78 23.79 45.92
C GLY A 628 -50.61 24.78 45.72
N THR A 629 -49.57 24.33 45.04
CA THR A 629 -48.36 25.11 44.71
C THR A 629 -48.15 25.12 43.19
N THR A 630 -47.18 25.89 42.69
CA THR A 630 -46.94 26.02 41.24
C THR A 630 -45.66 25.28 40.85
N VAL A 631 -45.70 24.54 39.75
CA VAL A 631 -44.51 24.01 39.08
C VAL A 631 -44.19 24.90 37.90
N ARG A 632 -42.96 25.38 37.84
CA ARG A 632 -42.44 26.25 36.79
C ARG A 632 -41.43 25.46 35.97
N PHE A 633 -41.54 25.54 34.65
CA PHE A 633 -40.60 24.95 33.71
C PHE A 633 -39.64 26.03 33.23
N PHE A 634 -38.36 25.68 33.14
CA PHE A 634 -37.28 26.59 32.80
C PHE A 634 -36.47 26.07 31.61
N LEU A 635 -35.91 27.02 30.86
CA LEU A 635 -34.86 26.82 29.88
C LEU A 635 -33.57 27.41 30.44
N SER A 636 -32.57 26.55 30.64
CA SER A 636 -31.24 26.87 31.13
C SER A 636 -30.21 26.88 30.01
N SER A 637 -29.15 27.66 30.18
CA SER A 637 -27.98 27.64 29.31
C SER A 637 -27.02 26.49 29.61
N ASP A 638 -27.19 25.80 30.74
CA ASP A 638 -26.36 24.67 31.15
C ASP A 638 -27.17 23.53 31.79
N SER A 639 -26.51 22.46 32.21
CA SER A 639 -27.16 21.26 32.77
C SER A 639 -27.72 21.43 34.19
N THR A 640 -27.62 22.62 34.78
CA THR A 640 -28.12 22.97 36.11
C THR A 640 -29.40 23.75 35.96
N ILE A 641 -30.45 23.31 36.66
CA ILE A 641 -31.76 23.95 36.62
C ILE A 641 -31.98 24.70 37.92
N GLY A 642 -32.28 25.99 37.83
CA GLY A 642 -32.58 26.84 38.95
C GLY A 642 -33.63 27.91 38.63
N THR A 643 -34.09 28.59 39.66
CA THR A 643 -35.13 29.63 39.54
C THR A 643 -34.65 30.94 38.88
N ALA A 644 -33.36 31.04 38.55
CA ALA A 644 -32.78 32.15 37.79
C ALA A 644 -32.82 31.92 36.26
N ASP A 645 -33.14 30.69 35.83
CA ASP A 645 -33.23 30.33 34.41
C ASP A 645 -34.48 30.93 33.75
N THR A 646 -34.56 30.84 32.42
CA THR A 646 -35.67 31.46 31.68
C THR A 646 -36.96 30.64 31.86
N GLU A 647 -37.96 31.19 32.53
CA GLU A 647 -39.28 30.52 32.68
C GLU A 647 -39.95 30.37 31.30
N VAL A 648 -40.26 29.14 30.91
CA VAL A 648 -40.90 28.79 29.63
C VAL A 648 -42.35 28.32 29.78
N GLY A 649 -42.81 28.09 31.00
CA GLY A 649 -44.21 27.84 31.30
C GLY A 649 -44.45 27.35 32.73
N THR A 650 -45.71 27.27 33.13
CA THR A 650 -46.10 26.91 34.50
C THR A 650 -47.35 26.04 34.50
N ASP A 651 -47.50 25.21 35.52
CA ASP A 651 -48.74 24.48 35.80
C ASP A 651 -48.92 24.30 37.32
N THR A 652 -50.13 23.99 37.77
CA THR A 652 -50.47 23.93 39.20
C THR A 652 -50.40 22.51 39.75
N LEU A 653 -49.71 22.35 40.88
CA LEU A 653 -49.72 21.14 41.69
C LEU A 653 -50.87 21.21 42.71
N GLY A 654 -51.74 20.20 42.70
CA GLY A 654 -52.85 20.09 43.64
C GLY A 654 -52.41 19.59 45.01
N ALA A 655 -53.38 19.22 45.87
CA ALA A 655 -53.07 18.60 47.15
C ALA A 655 -52.34 17.26 46.92
N LEU A 656 -51.20 17.07 47.59
CA LEU A 656 -50.35 15.89 47.42
C LEU A 656 -50.13 15.18 48.77
N PRO A 657 -50.75 14.00 48.98
CA PRO A 657 -50.64 13.26 50.24
C PRO A 657 -49.22 12.75 50.48
N GLU A 658 -48.94 12.27 51.69
CA GLU A 658 -47.67 11.62 52.05
C GLU A 658 -47.34 10.48 51.05
N SER A 659 -46.10 10.44 50.55
CA SER A 659 -45.66 9.52 49.48
C SER A 659 -46.45 9.63 48.16
N GLY A 660 -47.27 10.67 48.00
CA GLY A 660 -48.02 10.96 46.79
C GLY A 660 -47.11 11.43 45.66
N ARG A 661 -47.54 11.20 44.42
CA ARG A 661 -46.86 11.71 43.22
C ARG A 661 -47.86 12.22 42.20
N GLN A 662 -47.51 13.29 41.48
CA GLN A 662 -48.33 13.86 40.43
C GLN A 662 -47.47 14.21 39.22
N LEU A 663 -47.96 13.87 38.02
CA LEU A 663 -47.35 14.25 36.75
C LEU A 663 -47.87 15.63 36.34
N ILE A 664 -46.96 16.51 35.95
CA ILE A 664 -47.22 17.88 35.54
C ILE A 664 -46.58 18.09 34.16
N SER A 665 -47.28 18.78 33.26
CA SER A 665 -46.89 18.83 31.86
C SER A 665 -47.12 20.21 31.23
N VAL A 666 -46.17 20.68 30.41
CA VAL A 666 -46.31 21.91 29.62
C VAL A 666 -46.00 21.63 28.15
N SER A 667 -46.67 22.35 27.24
CA SER A 667 -46.40 22.28 25.81
C SER A 667 -45.52 23.45 25.37
N LEU A 668 -44.39 23.14 24.74
CA LEU A 668 -43.40 24.11 24.26
C LEU A 668 -43.18 23.96 22.76
N THR A 669 -42.59 24.97 22.13
CA THR A 669 -42.13 24.93 20.74
C THR A 669 -40.61 24.99 20.73
N SER A 670 -39.95 24.10 20.00
CA SER A 670 -38.49 24.07 19.87
C SER A 670 -37.96 25.35 19.22
N SER A 671 -36.73 25.70 19.56
CA SER A 671 -36.04 26.88 19.01
C SER A 671 -35.98 26.84 17.48
N ALA A 672 -35.86 28.01 16.85
CA ALA A 672 -35.58 28.11 15.41
C ALA A 672 -34.09 27.91 15.09
N ALA A 673 -33.21 28.02 16.09
CA ALA A 673 -31.77 27.82 15.93
C ALA A 673 -31.37 26.41 16.38
N GLU A 674 -30.54 25.75 15.58
CA GLU A 674 -29.96 24.46 15.91
C GLU A 674 -29.06 24.57 17.15
N GLY A 675 -29.09 23.56 18.01
CA GLY A 675 -28.30 23.56 19.24
C GLY A 675 -28.85 22.65 20.33
N VAL A 676 -28.11 22.59 21.45
CA VAL A 676 -28.48 21.82 22.63
C VAL A 676 -29.16 22.75 23.65
N TYR A 677 -30.37 22.39 24.08
CA TYR A 677 -31.19 23.17 25.00
C TYR A 677 -31.46 22.36 26.27
N TYR A 678 -31.30 22.96 27.44
CA TYR A 678 -31.49 22.30 28.73
C TYR A 678 -32.80 22.76 29.36
N TYR A 679 -33.77 21.85 29.47
CA TYR A 679 -35.05 22.13 30.11
C TYR A 679 -35.13 21.48 31.48
N GLY A 680 -35.86 22.08 32.41
CA GLY A 680 -36.13 21.48 33.70
C GLY A 680 -37.37 22.07 34.36
N ALA A 681 -37.70 21.58 35.55
CA ALA A 681 -38.83 22.07 36.31
C ALA A 681 -38.45 22.28 37.78
N CYS A 682 -38.98 23.34 38.38
CA CYS A 682 -38.94 23.55 39.82
C CYS A 682 -40.33 23.76 40.40
N VAL A 683 -40.57 23.23 41.60
CA VAL A 683 -41.80 23.49 42.35
C VAL A 683 -41.59 24.61 43.37
N ASP A 684 -42.53 25.55 43.43
CA ASP A 684 -42.51 26.62 44.44
C ASP A 684 -42.61 25.98 45.83
N SER A 685 -41.70 26.36 46.73
CA SER A 685 -41.59 25.80 48.08
C SER A 685 -42.86 26.01 48.90
N VAL A 686 -43.22 25.02 49.72
CA VAL A 686 -44.41 25.09 50.59
C VAL A 686 -44.04 25.36 52.05
N GLU A 687 -45.00 25.82 52.85
CA GLU A 687 -44.76 26.19 54.25
C GLU A 687 -44.27 24.97 55.06
N GLU A 688 -43.14 25.14 55.78
CA GLU A 688 -42.49 24.11 56.62
C GLU A 688 -41.96 22.87 55.88
N GLU A 689 -41.55 22.99 54.61
CA GLU A 689 -40.88 21.91 53.86
C GLU A 689 -39.57 21.43 54.54
N SER A 690 -39.29 20.12 54.53
CA SER A 690 -38.08 19.56 55.15
C SER A 690 -36.79 19.84 54.37
N SER A 691 -36.90 19.93 53.05
CA SER A 691 -35.81 20.28 52.15
C SER A 691 -36.38 21.09 50.98
N THR A 692 -35.72 22.20 50.62
CA THR A 692 -36.05 22.96 49.40
C THR A 692 -34.99 22.81 48.32
N ASP A 693 -33.88 22.13 48.63
CA ASP A 693 -32.72 21.98 47.73
C ASP A 693 -32.99 20.95 46.62
N ASN A 694 -34.04 20.15 46.77
CA ASN A 694 -34.54 19.10 45.88
C ASN A 694 -35.82 19.51 45.12
N ASN A 695 -36.21 20.78 45.22
CA ASN A 695 -37.41 21.31 44.56
C ASN A 695 -37.21 21.56 43.05
N CYS A 696 -35.99 21.43 42.54
CA CYS A 696 -35.66 21.54 41.11
C CYS A 696 -35.15 20.20 40.57
N SER A 697 -35.56 19.88 39.35
CA SER A 697 -35.12 18.67 38.65
C SER A 697 -33.70 18.79 38.10
N GLY A 698 -33.11 17.66 37.72
CA GLY A 698 -32.00 17.66 36.77
C GLY A 698 -32.42 18.17 35.38
N ALA A 699 -31.45 18.54 34.54
CA ALA A 699 -31.72 19.00 33.18
C ALA A 699 -32.10 17.85 32.23
N LEU A 700 -33.21 18.05 31.52
CA LEU A 700 -33.59 17.33 30.31
C LEU A 700 -32.90 17.98 29.11
N VAL A 701 -32.10 17.22 28.38
CA VAL A 701 -31.41 17.71 27.18
C VAL A 701 -32.32 17.54 25.96
N VAL A 702 -32.60 18.63 25.26
CA VAL A 702 -33.34 18.63 23.98
C VAL A 702 -32.42 19.17 22.90
N VAL A 703 -32.11 18.35 21.90
CA VAL A 703 -31.26 18.75 20.77
C VAL A 703 -32.16 19.20 19.63
N VAL A 704 -32.05 20.47 19.24
CA VAL A 704 -32.73 21.02 18.07
C VAL A 704 -31.79 20.92 16.88
N ASP A 705 -32.18 20.15 15.88
CA ASP A 705 -31.41 19.91 14.65
C ASP A 705 -32.42 19.74 13.51
N GLU A 706 -32.17 20.30 12.33
CA GLU A 706 -33.03 19.99 11.18
C GLU A 706 -32.93 18.49 10.89
N GLU A 707 -34.06 17.86 10.50
CA GLU A 707 -33.97 16.52 9.92
C GLU A 707 -32.96 16.60 8.79
N ARG A 708 -31.87 15.85 8.90
CA ARG A 708 -30.96 15.59 7.78
C ARG A 708 -31.81 15.38 6.53
N PRO A 709 -31.44 15.96 5.38
CA PRO A 709 -32.12 15.67 4.13
C PRO A 709 -32.32 14.15 4.01
N PRO A 710 -33.45 13.68 3.44
CA PRO A 710 -33.71 12.25 3.35
C PRO A 710 -32.50 11.58 2.73
N ASN A 711 -31.92 10.60 3.45
CA ASN A 711 -30.67 9.96 3.08
C ASN A 711 -30.72 9.59 1.60
N ARG A 712 -29.77 10.10 0.84
CA ARG A 712 -29.66 9.81 -0.59
C ARG A 712 -28.75 8.61 -0.72
N PRO A 713 -29.10 7.65 -1.57
CA PRO A 713 -28.26 6.49 -1.77
C PRO A 713 -26.86 6.92 -2.27
N PRO A 714 -25.83 6.11 -1.99
CA PRO A 714 -24.52 6.27 -2.57
C PRO A 714 -24.60 6.34 -4.12
N ARG A 715 -23.60 6.93 -4.76
CA ARG A 715 -23.50 7.03 -6.22
C ARG A 715 -22.26 6.32 -6.74
N VAL A 716 -22.38 5.75 -7.94
CA VAL A 716 -21.23 5.23 -8.70
C VAL A 716 -20.66 6.39 -9.51
N GLU A 717 -19.43 6.82 -9.19
CA GLU A 717 -18.72 7.89 -9.90
C GLU A 717 -17.88 7.34 -11.05
N LYS A 718 -17.29 6.16 -10.85
CA LYS A 718 -16.47 5.45 -11.83
C LYS A 718 -16.80 3.96 -11.83
N THR A 719 -16.65 3.33 -12.99
CA THR A 719 -16.81 1.88 -13.14
C THR A 719 -15.45 1.18 -13.15
N PHE A 720 -15.39 -0.03 -12.62
CA PHE A 720 -14.21 -0.90 -12.78
C PHE A 720 -14.02 -1.28 -14.24
N ARG A 721 -12.76 -1.47 -14.64
CA ARG A 721 -12.43 -2.07 -15.93
C ARG A 721 -12.59 -3.58 -15.84
N ASP A 722 -13.15 -4.20 -16.87
CA ASP A 722 -13.23 -5.65 -17.00
C ASP A 722 -11.83 -6.30 -16.97
N VAL A 723 -11.73 -7.45 -16.32
CA VAL A 723 -10.51 -8.27 -16.28
C VAL A 723 -10.70 -9.42 -17.27
N THR A 724 -10.05 -9.36 -18.44
CA THR A 724 -10.33 -10.27 -19.56
C THR A 724 -9.40 -11.49 -19.67
N ASP A 725 -8.27 -11.45 -18.97
CA ASP A 725 -7.15 -12.41 -19.14
C ASP A 725 -6.62 -12.93 -17.80
N ALA A 726 -7.52 -13.14 -16.84
CA ALA A 726 -7.15 -13.71 -15.56
C ALA A 726 -6.77 -15.20 -15.70
N ILE A 727 -5.76 -15.64 -14.95
CA ILE A 727 -5.30 -17.04 -14.90
C ILE A 727 -5.60 -17.64 -13.52
N PRO A 728 -6.11 -18.88 -13.40
CA PRO A 728 -6.37 -19.52 -12.12
C PRO A 728 -5.16 -19.48 -11.17
N GLY A 729 -5.42 -19.20 -9.89
CA GLY A 729 -4.40 -19.08 -8.84
C GLY A 729 -3.76 -17.69 -8.68
N GLN A 730 -4.05 -16.72 -9.56
CA GLN A 730 -3.54 -15.35 -9.41
C GLN A 730 -4.40 -14.48 -8.49
N ARG A 731 -3.81 -13.38 -8.01
CA ARG A 731 -4.49 -12.36 -7.22
C ARG A 731 -4.48 -11.04 -7.97
N TYR A 732 -5.66 -10.46 -8.14
CA TYR A 732 -5.81 -9.14 -8.76
C TYR A 732 -6.25 -8.14 -7.71
N ARG A 733 -5.70 -6.93 -7.77
CA ARG A 733 -6.05 -5.82 -6.88
C ARG A 733 -6.73 -4.72 -7.69
N ALA A 734 -7.96 -4.37 -7.32
CA ALA A 734 -8.68 -3.23 -7.87
C ALA A 734 -8.84 -2.14 -6.78
N PRO A 735 -8.35 -0.92 -6.99
CA PRO A 735 -8.52 0.17 -6.02
C PRO A 735 -10.00 0.59 -5.91
N LEU A 736 -10.43 0.93 -4.68
CA LEU A 736 -11.78 1.42 -4.38
C LEU A 736 -11.91 2.95 -4.41
N LEU A 737 -10.77 3.66 -4.47
CA LEU A 737 -10.73 5.12 -4.45
C LEU A 737 -11.49 5.69 -5.67
N GLU A 738 -12.35 6.68 -5.43
CA GLU A 738 -13.15 7.37 -6.46
C GLU A 738 -14.21 6.51 -7.19
N ILE A 739 -14.49 5.29 -6.73
CA ILE A 739 -15.53 4.44 -7.34
C ILE A 739 -16.93 4.84 -6.85
N PHE A 740 -17.08 5.04 -5.54
CA PHE A 740 -18.33 5.44 -4.91
C PHE A 740 -18.18 6.76 -4.18
N SER A 741 -19.23 7.59 -4.24
CA SER A 741 -19.38 8.80 -3.42
C SER A 741 -20.70 8.73 -2.68
N ASP A 742 -20.79 9.34 -1.51
CA ASP A 742 -22.06 9.56 -0.85
C ASP A 742 -22.45 11.04 -0.95
N PRO A 743 -23.62 11.38 -1.51
CA PRO A 743 -24.05 12.77 -1.61
C PRO A 743 -24.25 13.49 -0.27
N ASP A 744 -24.38 12.74 0.82
CA ASP A 744 -24.59 13.20 2.18
C ASP A 744 -23.34 13.01 3.06
N ASP A 745 -22.21 12.58 2.46
CA ASP A 745 -20.90 12.35 3.11
C ASP A 745 -20.95 11.31 4.25
N ASP A 746 -21.91 10.39 4.18
CA ASP A 746 -22.02 9.28 5.12
C ASP A 746 -20.93 8.21 4.85
N PRO A 747 -20.37 7.58 5.91
CA PRO A 747 -19.35 6.55 5.75
C PRO A 747 -19.91 5.29 5.07
N LEU A 748 -19.34 4.96 3.92
CA LEU A 748 -19.78 3.82 3.10
C LEU A 748 -19.18 2.49 3.56
N THR A 749 -20.03 1.48 3.70
CA THR A 749 -19.60 0.08 3.81
C THR A 749 -19.57 -0.54 2.43
N ILE A 750 -18.38 -0.90 1.95
CA ILE A 750 -18.21 -1.56 0.65
C ILE A 750 -18.25 -3.08 0.84
N THR A 751 -18.99 -3.78 -0.01
CA THR A 751 -18.95 -5.23 -0.16
C THR A 751 -18.70 -5.61 -1.61
N ALA A 752 -18.07 -6.76 -1.85
CA ALA A 752 -17.85 -7.29 -3.18
C ALA A 752 -18.25 -8.77 -3.17
N THR A 753 -19.06 -9.17 -4.14
CA THR A 753 -19.54 -10.55 -4.30
C THR A 753 -19.30 -11.02 -5.73
N SER A 754 -18.88 -12.27 -5.87
CA SER A 754 -18.78 -12.93 -7.17
C SER A 754 -20.06 -13.68 -7.51
N SER A 755 -20.46 -13.66 -8.77
CA SER A 755 -21.56 -14.49 -9.28
C SER A 755 -21.26 -15.99 -9.17
N ASP A 756 -19.99 -16.38 -9.11
CA ASP A 756 -19.53 -17.74 -8.83
C ASP A 756 -18.22 -17.72 -8.02
N GLU A 757 -18.33 -17.96 -6.72
CA GLU A 757 -17.17 -18.00 -5.80
C GLU A 757 -16.25 -19.21 -6.05
N SER A 758 -16.66 -20.21 -6.84
CA SER A 758 -15.78 -21.31 -7.24
C SER A 758 -14.82 -20.93 -8.36
N VAL A 759 -15.10 -19.84 -9.10
CA VAL A 759 -14.28 -19.33 -10.20
C VAL A 759 -13.45 -18.12 -9.75
N VAL A 760 -14.07 -17.15 -9.06
CA VAL A 760 -13.36 -16.03 -8.43
C VAL A 760 -13.97 -15.74 -7.07
N ARG A 761 -13.15 -15.72 -6.03
CA ARG A 761 -13.57 -15.25 -4.70
C ARG A 761 -13.09 -13.82 -4.48
N THR A 762 -13.88 -13.00 -3.81
CA THR A 762 -13.56 -11.59 -3.56
C THR A 762 -13.36 -11.32 -2.07
N GLU A 763 -12.44 -10.42 -1.75
CA GLU A 763 -12.21 -9.93 -0.38
C GLU A 763 -11.86 -8.45 -0.44
N ILE A 764 -12.33 -7.67 0.52
CA ILE A 764 -11.96 -6.26 0.64
C ILE A 764 -10.84 -6.14 1.66
N VAL A 765 -9.72 -5.53 1.25
CA VAL A 765 -8.55 -5.30 2.09
C VAL A 765 -8.17 -3.83 1.99
N ALA A 766 -8.37 -3.10 3.09
CA ALA A 766 -8.24 -1.64 3.14
C ALA A 766 -9.03 -0.98 2.00
N ASP A 767 -8.38 -0.18 1.17
CA ASP A 767 -9.01 0.62 0.10
C ASP A 767 -8.99 -0.11 -1.26
N SER A 768 -9.03 -1.44 -1.27
CA SER A 768 -8.98 -2.23 -2.50
C SER A 768 -9.73 -3.56 -2.41
N ILE A 769 -10.26 -4.01 -3.55
CA ILE A 769 -10.81 -5.36 -3.73
C ILE A 769 -9.68 -6.27 -4.18
N GLN A 770 -9.52 -7.39 -3.47
CA GLN A 770 -8.69 -8.51 -3.85
C GLN A 770 -9.57 -9.56 -4.53
N LEU A 771 -9.21 -9.94 -5.75
CA LEU A 771 -9.85 -11.01 -6.51
C LEU A 771 -8.93 -12.23 -6.49
N TYR A 772 -9.42 -13.33 -5.95
CA TYR A 772 -8.75 -14.62 -5.92
C TYR A 772 -9.33 -15.48 -7.03
N THR A 773 -8.63 -15.62 -8.14
CA THR A 773 -9.06 -16.46 -9.27
C THR A 773 -8.77 -17.92 -8.92
N ILE A 774 -9.77 -18.79 -8.99
CA ILE A 774 -9.72 -20.18 -8.50
C ILE A 774 -9.77 -21.17 -9.67
N ASP A 775 -10.73 -21.01 -10.58
CA ASP A 775 -10.96 -21.92 -11.70
C ASP A 775 -11.29 -21.14 -12.98
N VAL A 776 -11.29 -21.82 -14.12
CA VAL A 776 -11.61 -21.25 -15.44
C VAL A 776 -13.11 -20.95 -15.53
N GLY A 777 -13.44 -19.74 -15.96
CA GLY A 777 -14.83 -19.31 -16.10
C GLY A 777 -14.93 -17.80 -16.21
N SER A 778 -16.13 -17.32 -16.55
CA SER A 778 -16.42 -15.89 -16.52
C SER A 778 -17.41 -15.62 -15.41
N VAL A 779 -17.08 -14.69 -14.53
CA VAL A 779 -17.95 -14.23 -13.46
C VAL A 779 -18.21 -12.74 -13.56
N ILE A 780 -19.29 -12.32 -12.94
CA ILE A 780 -19.58 -10.91 -12.70
C ILE A 780 -19.25 -10.64 -11.24
N ILE A 781 -18.41 -9.65 -11.00
CA ILE A 781 -18.15 -9.14 -9.66
C ILE A 781 -19.08 -7.95 -9.44
N THR A 782 -19.99 -8.10 -8.49
CA THR A 782 -20.87 -7.01 -8.06
C THR A 782 -20.25 -6.37 -6.83
N VAL A 783 -19.93 -5.08 -6.93
CA VAL A 783 -19.42 -4.27 -5.82
C VAL A 783 -20.54 -3.36 -5.37
N THR A 784 -20.84 -3.36 -4.08
CA THR A 784 -21.95 -2.61 -3.50
C THR A 784 -21.44 -1.71 -2.39
N ALA A 785 -21.67 -0.40 -2.52
CA ALA A 785 -21.53 0.55 -1.43
C ALA A 785 -22.87 0.69 -0.72
N THR A 786 -22.87 0.57 0.61
CA THR A 786 -24.06 0.71 1.45
C THR A 786 -23.82 1.77 2.50
N ASP A 787 -24.74 2.72 2.61
CA ASP A 787 -24.72 3.74 3.65
C ASP A 787 -25.23 3.17 5.00
N PRO A 788 -25.07 3.90 6.13
CA PRO A 788 -25.58 3.48 7.43
C PRO A 788 -27.12 3.35 7.52
N ALA A 789 -27.85 3.98 6.60
CA ALA A 789 -29.30 3.88 6.49
C ALA A 789 -29.78 2.65 5.69
N GLY A 790 -28.85 1.89 5.10
CA GLY A 790 -29.10 0.69 4.33
C GLY A 790 -29.45 0.95 2.85
N LEU A 791 -29.30 2.17 2.35
CA LEU A 791 -29.39 2.45 0.92
C LEU A 791 -28.05 2.12 0.26
N SER A 792 -28.12 1.63 -0.97
CA SER A 792 -26.93 1.17 -1.67
C SER A 792 -26.91 1.53 -3.14
N ALA A 793 -25.71 1.59 -3.68
CA ALA A 793 -25.45 1.56 -5.10
C ALA A 793 -24.44 0.48 -5.42
N SER A 794 -24.63 -0.17 -6.57
CA SER A 794 -23.75 -1.22 -7.04
C SER A 794 -23.23 -0.93 -8.45
N THR A 795 -22.02 -1.40 -8.71
CA THR A 795 -21.44 -1.48 -10.04
C THR A 795 -20.96 -2.91 -10.27
N GLU A 796 -20.97 -3.31 -11.52
CA GLU A 796 -20.53 -4.64 -11.94
C GLU A 796 -19.38 -4.53 -12.93
N PHE A 797 -18.48 -5.50 -12.87
CA PHE A 797 -17.49 -5.74 -13.91
C PHE A 797 -17.29 -7.23 -14.08
N SER A 798 -16.92 -7.61 -15.29
CA SER A 798 -16.66 -9.00 -15.63
C SER A 798 -15.21 -9.38 -15.33
N VAL A 799 -15.03 -10.58 -14.80
CA VAL A 799 -13.73 -11.23 -14.66
C VAL A 799 -13.82 -12.53 -15.46
N THR A 800 -13.09 -12.58 -16.57
CA THR A 800 -12.92 -13.80 -17.34
C THR A 800 -11.59 -14.42 -16.93
N VAL A 801 -11.69 -15.50 -16.16
CA VAL A 801 -10.57 -16.39 -15.88
C VAL A 801 -10.49 -17.38 -17.04
N ARG A 802 -9.48 -17.22 -17.88
CA ARG A 802 -9.22 -18.14 -18.99
C ARG A 802 -8.38 -19.29 -18.45
N ALA A 803 -8.51 -20.46 -19.07
CA ALA A 803 -7.45 -21.44 -18.95
C ALA A 803 -6.14 -20.72 -19.30
N PRO A 804 -5.03 -21.01 -18.60
CA PRO A 804 -3.72 -20.62 -19.08
C PRO A 804 -3.72 -20.94 -20.57
N THR A 805 -3.41 -19.95 -21.40
CA THR A 805 -3.15 -20.22 -22.81
C THR A 805 -2.18 -21.40 -22.79
N PRO A 806 -2.44 -22.51 -23.49
CA PRO A 806 -1.45 -23.57 -23.57
C PRO A 806 -0.13 -22.87 -23.90
N PRO A 807 0.95 -23.12 -23.14
CA PRO A 807 2.23 -22.52 -23.45
C PRO A 807 2.49 -22.71 -24.94
N SER A 808 3.12 -21.70 -25.54
CA SER A 808 3.89 -21.87 -26.76
C SER A 808 4.54 -23.24 -26.74
N SER A 809 4.53 -23.95 -27.86
CA SER A 809 5.07 -25.31 -27.99
C SER A 809 6.59 -25.39 -27.73
N GLY A 810 7.06 -25.01 -26.53
CA GLY A 810 8.46 -24.83 -26.19
C GLY A 810 8.72 -24.39 -24.75
N PHE A 811 9.93 -24.72 -24.30
CA PHE A 811 10.38 -24.69 -22.92
C PHE A 811 10.20 -23.33 -22.22
N SER A 812 9.50 -23.31 -21.09
CA SER A 812 9.27 -22.09 -20.30
C SER A 812 10.06 -22.05 -18.98
N ILE A 813 10.64 -20.89 -18.66
CA ILE A 813 11.29 -20.66 -17.36
C ILE A 813 10.54 -19.56 -16.63
N ARG A 814 9.79 -19.97 -15.61
CA ARG A 814 9.14 -19.02 -14.71
C ARG A 814 10.17 -18.32 -13.83
N PHE A 815 10.48 -17.08 -14.19
CA PHE A 815 11.44 -16.24 -13.48
C PHE A 815 10.82 -15.50 -12.28
N LEU A 816 11.35 -15.74 -11.08
CA LEU A 816 11.02 -15.01 -9.86
C LEU A 816 12.25 -14.28 -9.32
N VAL A 817 12.08 -13.01 -8.96
CA VAL A 817 13.14 -12.17 -8.39
C VAL A 817 12.58 -11.27 -7.30
N GLN A 818 13.37 -10.94 -6.29
CA GLN A 818 12.95 -10.06 -5.20
C GLN A 818 12.54 -8.67 -5.74
N THR A 819 11.43 -8.12 -5.26
CA THR A 819 10.90 -6.82 -5.71
C THR A 819 11.83 -5.65 -5.40
N THR A 820 12.75 -5.82 -4.45
CA THR A 820 13.76 -4.84 -4.07
C THR A 820 14.93 -4.74 -5.06
N VAL A 821 15.07 -5.68 -5.99
CA VAL A 821 16.14 -5.66 -7.01
C VAL A 821 15.76 -4.66 -8.12
N PRO A 822 16.59 -3.64 -8.40
CA PRO A 822 16.33 -2.66 -9.46
C PRO A 822 16.20 -3.29 -10.85
N GLU A 823 15.37 -2.69 -11.73
CA GLU A 823 15.17 -3.22 -13.10
C GLU A 823 16.47 -3.29 -13.91
N ALA A 824 17.43 -2.39 -13.66
CA ALA A 824 18.74 -2.42 -14.30
C ALA A 824 19.53 -3.70 -14.03
N GLN A 825 19.36 -4.32 -12.85
CA GLN A 825 19.96 -5.61 -12.49
C GLN A 825 19.06 -6.79 -12.91
N ARG A 826 17.73 -6.62 -12.88
CA ARG A 826 16.78 -7.68 -13.31
C ARG A 826 16.82 -7.95 -14.81
N ALA A 827 16.98 -6.93 -15.63
CA ALA A 827 16.91 -7.06 -17.08
C ALA A 827 18.01 -7.97 -17.67
N PRO A 828 19.31 -7.87 -17.27
CA PRO A 828 20.35 -8.82 -17.67
C PRO A 828 20.06 -10.26 -17.27
N ILE A 829 19.61 -10.49 -16.03
CA ILE A 829 19.25 -11.84 -15.55
C ILE A 829 18.07 -12.41 -16.36
N ARG A 830 17.06 -11.58 -16.64
CA ARG A 830 15.91 -11.96 -17.48
C ARG A 830 16.33 -12.26 -18.93
N ALA A 831 17.31 -11.53 -19.45
CA ALA A 831 17.85 -11.80 -20.79
C ALA A 831 18.53 -13.18 -20.85
N ALA A 832 19.27 -13.56 -19.80
CA ALA A 832 19.84 -14.90 -19.69
C ALA A 832 18.77 -16.00 -19.60
N VAL A 833 17.65 -15.74 -18.90
CA VAL A 833 16.48 -16.64 -18.89
C VAL A 833 15.94 -16.86 -20.31
N GLY A 834 15.69 -15.77 -21.05
CA GLY A 834 15.18 -15.87 -22.44
C GLY A 834 16.17 -16.57 -23.39
N ALA A 835 17.47 -16.43 -23.17
CA ALA A 835 18.48 -17.17 -23.93
C ALA A 835 18.38 -18.69 -23.69
N TRP A 836 18.18 -19.11 -22.44
CA TRP A 836 17.97 -20.53 -22.12
C TRP A 836 16.64 -21.07 -22.64
N GLU A 837 15.55 -20.29 -22.59
CA GLU A 837 14.27 -20.66 -23.22
C GLU A 837 14.43 -20.86 -24.73
N ALA A 838 15.19 -20.00 -25.42
CA ALA A 838 15.47 -20.16 -26.85
C ALA A 838 16.32 -21.41 -27.16
N VAL A 839 17.36 -21.68 -26.36
CA VAL A 839 18.20 -22.89 -26.48
C VAL A 839 17.38 -24.16 -26.29
N LEU A 840 16.40 -24.13 -25.40
CA LEU A 840 15.58 -25.28 -25.02
C LEU A 840 14.20 -25.26 -25.68
N ALA A 841 13.94 -24.40 -26.67
CA ALA A 841 12.61 -24.15 -27.21
C ALA A 841 11.86 -25.38 -27.76
N GLU A 842 12.52 -26.51 -27.98
CA GLU A 842 11.90 -27.79 -28.39
C GLU A 842 11.76 -28.81 -27.25
N THR A 843 12.19 -28.46 -26.04
CA THR A 843 11.97 -29.26 -24.83
C THR A 843 10.59 -28.96 -24.29
N GLU A 844 9.87 -30.01 -23.91
CA GLU A 844 8.64 -29.95 -23.14
C GLU A 844 8.75 -30.95 -21.99
N LEU A 845 8.62 -30.48 -20.76
CA LEU A 845 8.64 -31.31 -19.55
C LEU A 845 7.24 -31.35 -18.91
N PRO A 846 6.87 -32.46 -18.25
CA PRO A 846 5.58 -32.54 -17.57
C PRO A 846 5.43 -31.46 -16.50
N ASP A 847 4.28 -30.79 -16.47
CA ASP A 847 3.88 -29.90 -15.38
C ASP A 847 4.03 -30.59 -14.02
N VAL A 848 4.61 -29.87 -13.06
CA VAL A 848 4.71 -30.32 -11.67
C VAL A 848 4.07 -29.29 -10.76
N VAL A 849 3.24 -29.76 -9.83
CA VAL A 849 2.72 -28.87 -8.79
C VAL A 849 3.76 -28.74 -7.70
N VAL A 850 4.09 -27.54 -7.28
CA VAL A 850 4.88 -27.31 -6.05
C VAL A 850 3.88 -27.21 -4.89
N PRO A 851 4.06 -27.94 -3.78
CA PRO A 851 3.12 -27.92 -2.67
C PRO A 851 3.19 -26.61 -1.88
N GLU A 852 2.09 -26.27 -1.19
CA GLU A 852 2.06 -25.12 -0.29
C GLU A 852 3.11 -25.29 0.81
N GLY A 853 3.91 -24.26 1.06
CA GLY A 853 4.94 -24.31 2.08
C GLY A 853 6.23 -25.00 1.64
N PHE A 854 6.41 -25.27 0.34
CA PHE A 854 7.64 -25.88 -0.17
C PHE A 854 8.85 -24.97 0.12
N ASP A 855 9.86 -25.50 0.81
CA ASP A 855 11.05 -24.74 1.16
C ASP A 855 12.17 -24.98 0.13
N CYS A 856 12.51 -23.93 -0.60
CA CYS A 856 13.70 -23.87 -1.43
C CYS A 856 14.81 -23.17 -0.64
N ALA A 857 15.39 -23.93 0.29
CA ALA A 857 16.56 -23.56 1.11
C ALA A 857 16.44 -22.20 1.84
N GLY A 858 15.34 -21.99 2.55
CA GLY A 858 15.02 -20.78 3.33
C GLY A 858 13.97 -19.88 2.69
N LEU A 859 13.51 -20.20 1.46
CA LEU A 859 12.42 -19.51 0.79
C LEU A 859 11.21 -20.43 0.70
N THR A 860 10.15 -20.07 1.42
CA THR A 860 8.88 -20.80 1.41
C THR A 860 8.02 -20.36 0.23
N LEU A 861 7.66 -21.31 -0.64
CA LEU A 861 6.86 -21.09 -1.84
C LEU A 861 5.39 -21.45 -1.58
N SER A 862 4.48 -20.66 -2.16
CA SER A 862 3.06 -21.00 -2.23
C SER A 862 2.80 -22.07 -3.28
N ARG A 863 1.66 -22.77 -3.15
CA ARG A 863 1.23 -23.79 -4.11
C ARG A 863 1.11 -23.17 -5.50
N GLN A 864 1.78 -23.79 -6.47
CA GLN A 864 1.80 -23.31 -7.85
C GLN A 864 2.12 -24.44 -8.82
N VAL A 865 1.62 -24.35 -10.05
CA VAL A 865 2.04 -25.23 -11.13
C VAL A 865 3.33 -24.66 -11.72
N VAL A 866 4.33 -25.51 -11.87
CA VAL A 866 5.56 -25.23 -12.60
C VAL A 866 5.48 -25.98 -13.91
N ASP A 867 5.20 -25.22 -14.95
CA ASP A 867 5.48 -25.60 -16.33
C ASP A 867 7.00 -25.48 -16.55
N ASP A 868 7.59 -26.51 -17.16
CA ASP A 868 9.02 -26.71 -17.44
C ASP A 868 10.04 -26.41 -16.33
N HIS A 869 10.28 -25.15 -15.98
CA HIS A 869 11.22 -24.79 -14.92
C HIS A 869 10.82 -23.51 -14.19
N MET A 870 11.13 -23.45 -12.89
CA MET A 870 11.03 -22.22 -12.10
C MET A 870 12.42 -21.81 -11.60
N PHE A 871 12.87 -20.61 -11.97
CA PHE A 871 14.16 -20.05 -11.58
C PHE A 871 13.97 -18.87 -10.63
N ILE A 872 14.61 -18.93 -9.47
CA ILE A 872 14.50 -17.93 -8.40
C ILE A 872 15.83 -17.19 -8.26
N ALA A 873 15.87 -15.90 -8.58
CA ALA A 873 17.03 -15.05 -8.36
C ALA A 873 16.89 -14.22 -7.08
N LEU A 874 17.90 -14.30 -6.22
CA LEU A 874 18.03 -13.49 -5.01
C LEU A 874 19.29 -12.63 -5.10
N VAL A 875 19.25 -11.44 -4.53
CA VAL A 875 20.45 -10.58 -4.39
C VAL A 875 20.72 -10.40 -2.91
N LEU A 876 21.71 -11.13 -2.39
CA LEU A 876 22.04 -11.18 -0.97
C LEU A 876 23.56 -11.10 -0.81
N PRO A 877 24.07 -10.55 0.30
CA PRO A 877 25.51 -10.60 0.58
C PRO A 877 26.00 -12.06 0.68
N ILE A 878 27.05 -12.43 -0.06
CA ILE A 878 27.69 -13.74 0.02
C ILE A 878 28.99 -13.62 0.80
N ASP A 879 29.99 -12.94 0.24
CA ASP A 879 31.30 -12.72 0.87
C ASP A 879 31.86 -11.31 0.63
N GLY A 880 31.13 -10.46 -0.11
CA GLY A 880 31.48 -9.08 -0.39
C GLY A 880 32.36 -8.94 -1.64
N PRO A 881 32.77 -7.70 -2.01
CA PRO A 881 33.36 -7.45 -3.32
C PRO A 881 34.62 -8.28 -3.62
N GLY A 882 34.67 -8.88 -4.81
CA GLY A 882 35.79 -9.62 -5.38
C GLY A 882 35.88 -11.09 -4.97
N GLY A 883 34.86 -11.62 -4.29
CA GLY A 883 34.75 -13.03 -3.89
C GLY A 883 33.84 -13.83 -4.82
N THR A 884 32.87 -14.53 -4.25
CA THR A 884 31.93 -15.38 -5.00
C THR A 884 30.87 -14.52 -5.67
N LEU A 885 30.87 -14.46 -7.01
CA LEU A 885 29.96 -13.57 -7.75
C LEU A 885 28.48 -13.94 -7.63
N ALA A 886 28.19 -15.22 -7.73
CA ALA A 886 26.86 -15.77 -7.54
C ALA A 886 26.98 -17.23 -7.12
N ARG A 887 25.88 -17.80 -6.63
CA ARG A 887 25.77 -19.23 -6.38
C ARG A 887 24.43 -19.79 -6.83
N ALA A 888 24.38 -20.88 -7.59
CA ALA A 888 23.16 -21.52 -8.05
C ALA A 888 23.11 -23.04 -7.89
N GLY A 889 21.88 -23.53 -7.81
CA GLY A 889 21.58 -24.96 -7.76
C GLY A 889 20.08 -25.19 -7.77
N PHE A 890 19.65 -26.45 -7.88
CA PHE A 890 18.24 -26.78 -7.86
C PHE A 890 17.75 -27.29 -6.52
N CYS A 891 16.55 -26.84 -6.13
CA CYS A 891 15.85 -27.21 -4.91
C CYS A 891 14.97 -28.44 -5.11
N ALA A 892 14.44 -28.63 -6.31
CA ALA A 892 13.53 -29.72 -6.64
C ALA A 892 13.76 -30.29 -8.03
N GLN A 893 13.54 -31.59 -8.20
CA GLN A 893 13.54 -32.26 -9.51
C GLN A 893 12.35 -33.21 -9.68
N ARG A 894 11.97 -33.46 -10.93
CA ARG A 894 10.87 -34.36 -11.30
C ARG A 894 11.22 -35.82 -11.06
N SER A 895 10.28 -36.56 -10.50
CA SER A 895 10.33 -38.02 -10.43
C SER A 895 10.32 -38.64 -11.84
N GLY A 896 11.03 -39.74 -12.05
CA GLY A 896 11.00 -40.47 -13.33
C GLY A 896 11.78 -39.85 -14.49
N GLY A 897 12.51 -38.76 -14.27
CA GLY A 897 13.39 -38.14 -15.28
C GLY A 897 14.52 -37.28 -14.71
N GLY A 898 14.43 -36.86 -13.44
CA GLY A 898 15.51 -36.12 -12.77
C GLY A 898 15.77 -34.73 -13.35
N PHE A 899 14.82 -34.18 -14.12
CA PHE A 899 14.88 -32.81 -14.61
C PHE A 899 14.59 -31.84 -13.46
N PRO A 900 15.43 -30.82 -13.22
CA PRO A 900 15.15 -29.77 -12.25
C PRO A 900 13.81 -29.10 -12.54
N ALA A 901 12.94 -29.04 -11.54
CA ALA A 901 11.67 -28.32 -11.60
C ALA A 901 11.80 -26.93 -10.97
N VAL A 902 12.56 -26.81 -9.88
CA VAL A 902 12.75 -25.56 -9.15
C VAL A 902 14.22 -25.34 -8.87
N SER A 903 14.75 -24.20 -9.27
CA SER A 903 16.11 -23.79 -8.98
C SER A 903 16.21 -22.38 -8.44
N ARG A 904 17.39 -22.08 -7.89
CA ARG A 904 17.67 -20.81 -7.24
C ARG A 904 19.11 -20.40 -7.49
N ALA A 905 19.30 -19.12 -7.77
CA ALA A 905 20.58 -18.43 -7.74
C ALA A 905 20.57 -17.31 -6.71
N VAL A 906 21.68 -17.12 -6.01
CA VAL A 906 21.97 -15.97 -5.15
C VAL A 906 23.11 -15.21 -5.78
N PHE A 907 22.88 -13.98 -6.22
CA PHE A 907 23.92 -13.07 -6.73
C PHE A 907 24.47 -12.24 -5.57
N ASP A 908 25.79 -12.08 -5.48
CA ASP A 908 26.39 -11.28 -4.40
C ASP A 908 26.04 -9.80 -4.58
N ALA A 909 25.34 -9.25 -3.59
CA ALA A 909 25.04 -7.83 -3.50
C ALA A 909 26.31 -6.95 -3.50
N GLY A 910 27.47 -7.50 -3.13
CA GLY A 910 28.76 -6.80 -3.15
C GLY A 910 29.36 -6.61 -4.55
N ASP A 911 29.01 -7.49 -5.51
CA ASP A 911 29.64 -7.54 -6.84
C ASP A 911 28.70 -7.15 -7.98
N ILE A 912 27.39 -7.28 -7.77
CA ILE A 912 26.38 -7.15 -8.83
C ILE A 912 26.42 -5.81 -9.58
N ASP A 913 26.76 -4.71 -8.91
CA ASP A 913 26.88 -3.39 -9.54
C ASP A 913 28.11 -3.28 -10.45
N GLU A 914 29.23 -3.92 -10.07
CA GLU A 914 30.44 -3.99 -10.91
C GLU A 914 30.20 -4.88 -12.12
N LEU A 915 29.56 -6.05 -11.92
CA LEU A 915 29.17 -6.94 -13.02
C LEU A 915 28.23 -6.26 -14.01
N LEU A 916 27.28 -5.45 -13.52
CA LEU A 916 26.39 -4.66 -14.37
C LEU A 916 27.17 -3.59 -15.14
N ALA A 917 28.05 -2.85 -14.47
CA ALA A 917 28.85 -1.80 -15.10
C ALA A 917 29.82 -2.33 -16.17
N GLU A 918 30.33 -3.54 -15.98
CA GLU A 918 31.23 -4.22 -16.92
C GLU A 918 30.49 -5.05 -17.98
N GLY A 919 29.15 -5.12 -17.91
CA GLY A 919 28.31 -5.84 -18.88
C GLY A 919 28.34 -7.36 -18.75
N MET A 920 28.87 -7.90 -17.66
CA MET A 920 29.07 -9.33 -17.42
C MET A 920 27.93 -9.99 -16.64
N LEU A 921 26.98 -9.22 -16.13
CA LEU A 921 25.87 -9.77 -15.33
C LEU A 921 25.00 -10.76 -16.12
N THR A 922 24.82 -10.56 -17.44
CA THR A 922 24.10 -11.52 -18.30
C THR A 922 24.86 -12.83 -18.41
N ASP A 923 26.18 -12.78 -18.57
CA ASP A 923 27.04 -13.97 -18.71
C ASP A 923 27.04 -14.79 -17.41
N VAL A 924 27.24 -14.13 -16.27
CA VAL A 924 27.15 -14.77 -14.95
C VAL A 924 25.75 -15.35 -14.74
N ALA A 925 24.68 -14.62 -15.07
CA ALA A 925 23.33 -15.16 -14.96
C ALA A 925 23.09 -16.38 -15.86
N PHE A 926 23.62 -16.39 -17.08
CA PHE A 926 23.51 -17.53 -17.99
C PHE A 926 24.23 -18.76 -17.42
N HIS A 927 25.42 -18.56 -16.86
CA HIS A 927 26.20 -19.57 -16.15
C HIS A 927 25.42 -20.18 -14.97
N GLU A 928 24.90 -19.34 -14.08
CA GLU A 928 24.14 -19.76 -12.90
C GLU A 928 22.85 -20.52 -13.26
N ILE A 929 22.15 -20.09 -14.31
CA ILE A 929 20.94 -20.79 -14.78
C ILE A 929 21.30 -22.18 -15.30
N ALA A 930 22.46 -22.37 -15.93
CA ALA A 930 22.94 -23.69 -16.34
C ALA A 930 23.00 -24.64 -15.15
N HIS A 931 23.62 -24.22 -14.04
CA HIS A 931 23.65 -25.00 -12.80
C HIS A 931 22.25 -25.31 -12.28
N GLY A 932 21.32 -24.35 -12.35
CA GLY A 932 19.91 -24.53 -12.02
C GLY A 932 19.18 -25.56 -12.90
N LEU A 933 19.52 -25.63 -14.18
CA LEU A 933 19.01 -26.60 -15.17
C LEU A 933 19.75 -27.96 -15.10
N GLY A 934 20.77 -28.04 -14.26
CA GLY A 934 21.37 -29.29 -13.81
C GLY A 934 22.78 -29.56 -14.30
N TYR A 935 23.53 -28.51 -14.66
CA TYR A 935 24.99 -28.52 -14.83
C TYR A 935 25.74 -28.70 -13.51
N ILE A 936 25.47 -29.77 -12.77
CA ILE A 936 26.09 -29.97 -11.46
C ILE A 936 26.57 -31.40 -11.30
N HIS A 937 27.66 -31.58 -10.55
CA HIS A 937 28.31 -32.86 -10.35
C HIS A 937 27.33 -33.97 -9.90
N GLY A 938 26.36 -33.63 -9.04
CA GLY A 938 25.39 -34.57 -8.50
C GLY A 938 24.51 -35.18 -9.60
N ARG A 939 24.12 -34.36 -10.58
CA ARG A 939 23.29 -34.79 -11.71
C ARG A 939 24.11 -35.49 -12.78
N PHE A 940 25.33 -35.04 -13.04
CA PHE A 940 26.25 -35.77 -13.92
C PHE A 940 26.50 -37.18 -13.39
N ASN A 941 26.73 -37.32 -12.08
CA ASN A 941 26.92 -38.62 -11.45
C ASN A 941 25.66 -39.49 -11.47
N SER A 942 24.48 -38.93 -11.19
CA SER A 942 23.23 -39.71 -11.18
C SER A 942 22.83 -40.25 -12.56
N LEU A 943 23.20 -39.55 -13.63
CA LEU A 943 23.00 -39.96 -15.01
C LEU A 943 24.16 -40.80 -15.59
N GLY A 944 25.23 -41.03 -14.83
CA GLY A 944 26.41 -41.76 -15.28
C GLY A 944 27.26 -40.98 -16.30
N LEU A 945 27.11 -39.66 -16.35
CA LEU A 945 27.80 -38.73 -17.23
C LEU A 945 29.10 -38.17 -16.61
N LEU A 946 29.49 -38.63 -15.42
CA LEU A 946 30.70 -38.18 -14.72
C LEU A 946 31.67 -39.34 -14.49
N ASN A 947 32.94 -39.12 -14.81
CA ASN A 947 34.05 -39.94 -14.32
C ASN A 947 34.93 -39.09 -13.39
N THR A 948 35.22 -39.62 -12.19
CA THR A 948 36.02 -38.97 -11.13
C THR A 948 37.37 -39.66 -10.92
N ASP A 949 37.89 -40.32 -11.96
CA ASP A 949 39.25 -40.87 -11.96
C ASP A 949 40.32 -39.77 -11.88
N ALA A 950 41.59 -40.13 -12.08
CA ALA A 950 42.70 -39.18 -11.98
C ALA A 950 42.64 -38.03 -12.99
N ASP A 951 41.80 -38.13 -14.04
CA ASP A 951 41.54 -37.06 -15.01
C ASP A 951 40.02 -36.85 -15.15
N PRO A 952 39.38 -36.16 -14.18
CA PRO A 952 37.93 -36.03 -14.14
C PRO A 952 37.36 -35.43 -15.42
N HIS A 953 36.31 -36.03 -15.97
CA HIS A 953 35.75 -35.63 -17.25
C HIS A 953 34.27 -36.01 -17.41
N PHE A 954 33.59 -35.25 -18.28
CA PHE A 954 32.21 -35.49 -18.66
C PHE A 954 32.12 -36.55 -19.77
N THR A 955 31.22 -37.51 -19.62
CA THR A 955 31.13 -38.70 -20.47
C THR A 955 29.91 -38.70 -21.40
N GLY A 956 29.29 -37.54 -21.64
CA GLY A 956 28.25 -37.37 -22.66
C GLY A 956 28.75 -37.54 -24.09
N SER A 957 27.96 -38.16 -24.96
CA SER A 957 28.36 -38.44 -26.35
C SER A 957 28.34 -37.19 -27.23
N GLY A 958 27.31 -36.34 -27.07
CA GLY A 958 27.17 -35.10 -27.83
C GLY A 958 28.29 -34.12 -27.51
N ALA A 959 28.52 -33.88 -26.22
CA ALA A 959 29.58 -32.98 -25.75
C ALA A 959 30.98 -33.41 -26.22
N ARG A 960 31.29 -34.72 -26.20
CA ARG A 960 32.57 -35.23 -26.72
C ARG A 960 32.72 -35.04 -28.22
N ALA A 961 31.65 -35.25 -29.00
CA ALA A 961 31.68 -35.02 -30.44
C ALA A 961 31.89 -33.53 -30.75
N ALA A 962 31.20 -32.63 -30.03
CA ALA A 962 31.39 -31.19 -30.13
C ALA A 962 32.80 -30.75 -29.71
N PHE A 963 33.37 -31.37 -28.67
CA PHE A 963 34.74 -31.10 -28.22
C PHE A 963 35.77 -31.47 -29.29
N ASP A 964 35.61 -32.63 -29.93
CA ASP A 964 36.48 -33.03 -31.04
C ASP A 964 36.31 -32.10 -32.26
N ALA A 965 35.07 -31.66 -32.57
CA ALA A 965 34.78 -30.69 -33.62
C ALA A 965 35.41 -29.30 -33.35
N ALA A 966 35.50 -28.90 -32.08
CA ALA A 966 36.18 -27.68 -31.65
C ALA A 966 37.72 -27.77 -31.69
N GLY A 967 38.28 -28.86 -32.22
CA GLY A 967 39.73 -29.10 -32.34
C GLY A 967 40.29 -30.10 -31.33
N GLY A 968 39.43 -30.73 -30.54
CA GLY A 968 39.79 -31.62 -29.44
C GLY A 968 40.38 -32.96 -29.87
N THR A 969 40.34 -33.33 -31.15
CA THR A 969 40.87 -34.63 -31.65
C THR A 969 42.33 -34.87 -31.27
N SER A 970 43.14 -33.80 -31.23
CA SER A 970 44.56 -33.83 -30.84
C SER A 970 44.82 -33.81 -29.32
N TYR A 971 43.79 -33.60 -28.51
CA TYR A 971 43.88 -33.61 -27.05
C TYR A 971 44.12 -35.04 -26.53
N THR A 972 45.19 -35.21 -25.75
CA THR A 972 45.68 -36.52 -25.27
C THR A 972 45.08 -36.96 -23.94
N GLY A 973 44.43 -36.05 -23.20
CA GLY A 973 43.69 -36.37 -21.97
C GLY A 973 42.29 -36.89 -22.25
N ALA A 974 41.52 -37.13 -21.18
CA ALA A 974 40.12 -37.51 -21.30
C ALA A 974 39.29 -36.35 -21.89
N LYS A 975 38.46 -36.65 -22.89
CA LYS A 975 37.68 -35.63 -23.62
C LYS A 975 36.67 -34.96 -22.68
N VAL A 976 36.45 -33.66 -22.88
CA VAL A 976 35.61 -32.80 -22.02
C VAL A 976 36.07 -32.86 -20.54
N PRO A 977 37.33 -32.47 -20.26
CA PRO A 977 37.86 -32.49 -18.91
C PRO A 977 37.12 -31.49 -18.02
N LEU A 978 36.80 -31.93 -16.81
CA LEU A 978 36.16 -31.13 -15.77
C LEU A 978 37.23 -30.52 -14.84
N SER A 979 36.84 -29.43 -14.19
CA SER A 979 37.53 -28.89 -13.01
C SER A 979 37.45 -29.86 -11.82
N SER A 980 38.37 -29.71 -10.88
CA SER A 980 38.44 -30.49 -9.65
C SER A 980 38.86 -29.56 -8.52
N PRO A 981 38.20 -29.61 -7.34
CA PRO A 981 37.32 -30.69 -6.85
C PRO A 981 35.80 -30.50 -7.06
N ASP A 982 35.35 -29.48 -7.80
CA ASP A 982 33.94 -29.09 -7.96
C ASP A 982 33.17 -29.95 -9.01
N TYR A 983 33.87 -30.45 -10.03
CA TYR A 983 33.34 -31.33 -11.10
C TYR A 983 32.09 -30.81 -11.83
N SER A 984 31.82 -29.51 -11.74
CA SER A 984 30.63 -28.88 -12.31
C SER A 984 30.98 -27.87 -13.40
N HIS A 985 32.25 -27.47 -13.49
CA HIS A 985 32.78 -26.63 -14.56
C HIS A 985 33.68 -27.39 -15.52
N TRP A 986 33.85 -26.83 -16.72
CA TRP A 986 34.91 -27.24 -17.62
C TRP A 986 36.28 -26.84 -17.09
N ARG A 987 37.31 -27.63 -17.42
CA ARG A 987 38.67 -27.33 -16.99
C ARG A 987 39.18 -26.05 -17.67
N GLU A 988 39.31 -24.99 -16.89
CA GLU A 988 39.87 -23.68 -17.28
C GLU A 988 41.06 -23.78 -18.23
N GLU A 989 42.10 -24.54 -17.87
CA GLU A 989 43.34 -24.65 -18.64
C GLU A 989 43.17 -25.23 -20.05
N VAL A 990 42.02 -25.87 -20.31
CA VAL A 990 41.69 -26.51 -21.59
C VAL A 990 40.70 -25.67 -22.38
N PHE A 991 39.78 -24.98 -21.70
CA PHE A 991 38.67 -24.27 -22.33
C PHE A 991 38.86 -22.73 -22.38
N ASP A 992 39.68 -22.12 -21.52
CA ASP A 992 39.87 -20.64 -21.46
C ASP A 992 38.50 -19.95 -21.40
N VAL A 993 38.19 -19.09 -22.38
CA VAL A 993 36.99 -18.23 -22.42
C VAL A 993 35.63 -18.93 -22.62
N GLU A 994 35.52 -20.23 -22.39
CA GLU A 994 34.23 -20.92 -22.57
C GLU A 994 33.31 -20.64 -21.37
N MET A 995 32.04 -20.35 -21.66
CA MET A 995 31.04 -19.89 -20.68
C MET A 995 30.98 -20.71 -19.37
N MET A 996 31.12 -22.04 -19.40
CA MET A 996 30.99 -22.93 -18.23
C MET A 996 32.34 -23.29 -17.59
N THR A 997 33.38 -22.49 -17.83
CA THR A 997 34.63 -22.56 -17.06
C THR A 997 34.50 -21.85 -15.73
N PRO A 998 35.32 -22.18 -14.72
CA PRO A 998 35.20 -21.59 -13.39
C PRO A 998 35.79 -20.16 -13.33
N ARG A 999 36.06 -19.51 -14.47
CA ARG A 999 36.56 -18.14 -14.50
C ARG A 999 35.97 -17.38 -15.68
N ILE A 1000 35.62 -16.13 -15.43
CA ILE A 1000 35.16 -15.22 -16.47
C ILE A 1000 36.24 -14.18 -16.76
N GLU A 1001 36.69 -14.08 -18.01
CA GLU A 1001 37.66 -13.08 -18.46
C GLU A 1001 37.00 -11.75 -18.81
N VAL A 1002 37.41 -10.71 -18.08
CA VAL A 1002 36.88 -9.36 -18.25
C VAL A 1002 37.31 -8.78 -19.60
N GLY A 1003 36.34 -8.26 -20.35
CA GLY A 1003 36.57 -7.58 -21.63
C GLY A 1003 36.86 -8.53 -22.80
N VAL A 1004 36.57 -9.82 -22.65
CA VAL A 1004 36.63 -10.84 -23.71
C VAL A 1004 35.27 -11.52 -23.81
N PRO A 1005 34.73 -11.77 -25.02
CA PRO A 1005 33.49 -12.52 -25.17
C PRO A 1005 33.61 -13.92 -24.57
N GLN A 1006 32.53 -14.35 -23.88
CA GLN A 1006 32.38 -15.66 -23.26
C GLN A 1006 31.46 -16.54 -24.13
N PRO A 1007 31.97 -17.20 -25.18
CA PRO A 1007 31.14 -18.00 -26.08
C PRO A 1007 30.38 -19.12 -25.36
N VAL A 1008 29.07 -19.20 -25.62
CA VAL A 1008 28.25 -20.37 -25.32
C VAL A 1008 28.55 -21.44 -26.36
N SER A 1009 29.48 -22.35 -26.08
CA SER A 1009 29.96 -23.28 -27.10
C SER A 1009 28.96 -24.40 -27.42
N ALA A 1010 29.11 -24.99 -28.61
CA ALA A 1010 28.39 -26.22 -28.98
C ALA A 1010 28.68 -27.38 -28.02
N ILE A 1011 29.79 -27.33 -27.26
CA ILE A 1011 30.12 -28.34 -26.23
C ILE A 1011 29.15 -28.21 -25.07
N THR A 1012 28.92 -26.97 -24.59
CA THR A 1012 27.99 -26.67 -23.51
C THR A 1012 26.54 -26.96 -23.92
N LEU A 1013 26.13 -26.58 -25.13
CA LEU A 1013 24.78 -26.90 -25.60
C LEU A 1013 24.59 -28.42 -25.82
N ALA A 1014 25.57 -29.12 -26.37
CA ALA A 1014 25.48 -30.57 -26.55
C ALA A 1014 25.49 -31.34 -25.22
N ALA A 1015 26.16 -30.84 -24.18
CA ALA A 1015 26.07 -31.45 -22.85
C ALA A 1015 24.67 -31.27 -22.23
N MET A 1016 23.91 -30.19 -22.52
CA MET A 1016 22.48 -30.13 -22.16
C MET A 1016 21.67 -31.22 -22.86
N ALA A 1017 21.96 -31.52 -24.12
CA ALA A 1017 21.31 -32.61 -24.83
C ALA A 1017 21.65 -33.97 -24.21
N ASP A 1018 22.91 -34.18 -23.79
CA ASP A 1018 23.33 -35.38 -23.05
C ASP A 1018 22.63 -35.49 -21.66
N LEU A 1019 22.20 -34.37 -21.05
CA LEU A 1019 21.37 -34.35 -19.83
C LEU A 1019 19.89 -34.70 -20.09
N GLY A 1020 19.50 -34.87 -21.35
CA GLY A 1020 18.16 -35.31 -21.78
C GLY A 1020 17.24 -34.20 -22.31
N TYR A 1021 17.73 -32.96 -22.46
CA TYR A 1021 16.96 -31.87 -23.05
C TYR A 1021 16.96 -31.94 -24.59
N SER A 1022 15.91 -31.42 -25.23
CA SER A 1022 15.93 -31.09 -26.66
C SER A 1022 16.58 -29.71 -26.82
N VAL A 1023 17.69 -29.64 -27.55
CA VAL A 1023 18.54 -28.44 -27.61
C VAL A 1023 18.71 -27.97 -29.04
N ASN A 1024 18.51 -26.67 -29.27
CA ASN A 1024 18.86 -26.02 -30.52
C ASN A 1024 20.36 -25.68 -30.55
N LEU A 1025 21.15 -26.53 -31.22
CA LEU A 1025 22.60 -26.35 -31.34
C LEU A 1025 23.01 -25.21 -32.28
N ASP A 1026 22.12 -24.70 -33.13
CA ASP A 1026 22.42 -23.60 -34.05
C ASP A 1026 22.60 -22.25 -33.33
N LEU A 1027 22.16 -22.18 -32.06
CA LEU A 1027 22.38 -21.03 -31.17
C LEU A 1027 23.76 -21.04 -30.48
N ALA A 1028 24.59 -22.05 -30.73
CA ALA A 1028 25.95 -22.09 -30.21
C ALA A 1028 26.84 -21.01 -30.86
N ASP A 1029 27.61 -20.32 -30.03
CA ASP A 1029 28.64 -19.40 -30.49
C ASP A 1029 29.80 -20.13 -31.17
N SER A 1030 30.48 -19.39 -32.06
CA SER A 1030 31.69 -19.90 -32.71
C SER A 1030 32.80 -20.06 -31.67
N TYR A 1031 33.21 -21.30 -31.41
CA TYR A 1031 34.24 -21.61 -30.41
C TYR A 1031 35.24 -22.66 -30.92
N THR A 1032 36.51 -22.49 -30.55
CA THR A 1032 37.59 -23.44 -30.86
C THR A 1032 38.53 -23.53 -29.67
N LEU A 1033 39.00 -24.73 -29.33
CA LEU A 1033 39.92 -24.93 -28.22
C LEU A 1033 41.22 -24.14 -28.43
N PRO A 1034 41.77 -23.48 -27.38
CA PRO A 1034 42.97 -22.65 -27.46
C PRO A 1034 44.19 -23.32 -28.12
N GLY A 1035 44.32 -24.65 -28.05
CA GLY A 1035 45.41 -25.44 -28.65
C GLY A 1035 45.24 -25.80 -30.14
N ALA A 1036 44.10 -25.49 -30.76
CA ALA A 1036 43.79 -25.86 -32.15
C ALA A 1036 44.37 -24.89 -33.21
N ARG A 1037 44.96 -23.75 -32.79
CA ARG A 1037 45.65 -22.79 -33.66
C ARG A 1037 47.16 -22.81 -33.46
N ALA A 1038 47.91 -22.67 -34.57
CA ALA A 1038 49.34 -22.40 -34.55
C ALA A 1038 49.66 -21.16 -33.67
N PRO A 1039 50.83 -21.10 -32.99
CA PRO A 1039 51.02 -20.26 -31.82
C PRO A 1039 50.99 -18.78 -32.19
N LEU A 1040 49.92 -18.10 -31.78
CA LEU A 1040 49.93 -16.65 -31.62
C LEU A 1040 50.48 -16.33 -30.23
N ALA A 1041 51.34 -15.31 -30.18
CA ALA A 1041 52.13 -14.83 -29.07
C ALA A 1041 51.50 -15.05 -27.67
N ALA A 1042 52.36 -15.44 -26.72
CA ALA A 1042 52.06 -15.51 -25.28
C ALA A 1042 51.23 -14.29 -24.85
N ARG A 1043 49.93 -14.51 -24.61
CA ARG A 1043 49.03 -13.50 -24.06
C ARG A 1043 49.46 -13.25 -22.61
N GLY A 1044 49.67 -12.00 -22.25
CA GLY A 1044 49.88 -11.60 -20.86
C GLY A 1044 48.67 -11.93 -19.98
N PRO A 1045 48.78 -11.83 -18.65
CA PRO A 1045 47.68 -12.14 -17.74
C PRO A 1045 46.46 -11.27 -18.07
N ARG A 1046 45.34 -11.92 -18.38
CA ARG A 1046 44.02 -11.29 -18.48
C ARG A 1046 43.45 -11.12 -17.07
N ARG A 1047 42.64 -10.09 -16.86
CA ARG A 1047 41.85 -9.97 -15.63
C ARG A 1047 40.75 -11.03 -15.71
N THR A 1048 40.80 -12.00 -14.80
CA THR A 1048 39.80 -13.06 -14.63
C THR A 1048 39.06 -12.83 -13.32
N ILE A 1049 37.77 -13.16 -13.28
CA ILE A 1049 36.99 -13.24 -12.04
C ILE A 1049 36.64 -14.71 -11.80
N ASP A 1050 36.69 -15.16 -10.54
CA ASP A 1050 36.55 -16.57 -10.15
C ASP A 1050 35.08 -16.94 -9.93
N LEU A 1051 34.64 -18.05 -10.52
CA LEU A 1051 33.31 -18.66 -10.38
C LEU A 1051 33.36 -20.02 -9.66
N SER A 1052 34.54 -20.53 -9.29
CA SER A 1052 34.72 -21.93 -8.83
C SER A 1052 33.84 -22.41 -7.65
N ASP A 1053 33.30 -21.49 -6.83
CA ASP A 1053 32.50 -21.76 -5.62
C ASP A 1053 31.00 -21.39 -5.77
N ASP A 1054 30.54 -21.24 -7.01
CA ASP A 1054 29.17 -20.86 -7.37
C ASP A 1054 28.14 -21.99 -7.24
N VAL A 1055 28.53 -23.26 -7.17
CA VAL A 1055 27.52 -24.32 -7.05
C VAL A 1055 26.94 -24.39 -5.63
N MET A 1056 25.63 -24.13 -5.51
CA MET A 1056 24.89 -24.20 -4.26
C MET A 1056 24.64 -25.65 -3.83
N GLN A 1057 25.17 -26.02 -2.67
CA GLN A 1057 25.04 -27.38 -2.12
C GLN A 1057 23.97 -27.42 -1.02
N GLY A 1058 22.96 -28.26 -1.20
CA GLY A 1058 21.84 -28.42 -0.28
C GLY A 1058 21.03 -29.70 -0.55
N PRO A 1059 20.05 -30.04 0.31
CA PRO A 1059 19.15 -31.15 0.04
C PRO A 1059 18.30 -30.87 -1.19
N VAL A 1060 18.11 -31.89 -2.04
CA VAL A 1060 17.28 -31.82 -3.25
C VAL A 1060 16.01 -32.62 -3.01
N THR A 1061 14.85 -32.00 -3.25
CA THR A 1061 13.56 -32.68 -3.13
C THR A 1061 13.14 -33.33 -4.45
N ILE A 1062 12.61 -34.56 -4.39
CA ILE A 1062 12.02 -35.26 -5.56
C ILE A 1062 10.51 -35.07 -5.55
N LEU A 1063 9.98 -34.48 -6.62
CA LEU A 1063 8.54 -34.21 -6.77
C LEU A 1063 7.88 -35.26 -7.66
N GLY A 1064 6.77 -35.83 -7.18
CA GLY A 1064 5.86 -36.67 -7.96
C GLY A 1064 5.05 -35.84 -8.98
N PRO A 1065 4.34 -36.50 -9.92
CA PRO A 1065 3.51 -35.81 -10.91
C PRO A 1065 2.41 -34.92 -10.30
N ASP A 1066 1.96 -35.25 -9.09
CA ASP A 1066 0.95 -34.49 -8.33
C ASP A 1066 1.55 -33.38 -7.45
N GLY A 1067 2.88 -33.25 -7.47
CA GLY A 1067 3.62 -32.34 -6.61
C GLY A 1067 3.94 -32.83 -5.21
N GLY A 1068 3.57 -34.08 -4.89
CA GLY A 1068 3.93 -34.70 -3.62
C GLY A 1068 5.45 -34.91 -3.51
N ILE A 1069 6.00 -34.74 -2.32
CA ILE A 1069 7.39 -35.10 -2.05
C ILE A 1069 7.49 -36.63 -2.03
N VAL A 1070 8.23 -37.19 -2.99
CA VAL A 1070 8.43 -38.63 -3.14
C VAL A 1070 9.72 -39.08 -2.44
N ASP A 1071 10.75 -38.24 -2.43
CA ASP A 1071 12.04 -38.51 -1.78
C ASP A 1071 12.81 -37.20 -1.55
N VAL A 1072 13.87 -37.24 -0.73
CA VAL A 1072 14.80 -36.13 -0.52
C VAL A 1072 16.24 -36.66 -0.56
N ILE A 1073 17.02 -36.15 -1.51
CA ILE A 1073 18.45 -36.46 -1.61
C ILE A 1073 19.19 -35.54 -0.62
N PRO A 1074 19.83 -36.08 0.43
CA PRO A 1074 20.59 -35.27 1.38
C PRO A 1074 21.87 -34.72 0.72
N PRO A 1075 22.41 -33.59 1.21
CA PRO A 1075 23.69 -33.10 0.74
C PRO A 1075 24.82 -34.10 1.05
N PRO A 1076 25.93 -34.09 0.28
CA PRO A 1076 27.11 -34.91 0.59
C PRO A 1076 27.60 -34.72 2.04
N ALA A 1077 28.10 -35.80 2.66
CA ALA A 1077 28.49 -35.78 4.07
C ALA A 1077 29.64 -34.79 4.34
N GLY A 1078 29.35 -33.69 5.04
CA GLY A 1078 30.37 -32.73 5.47
C GLY A 1078 29.97 -31.25 5.51
N TYR A 1079 28.73 -30.87 5.19
CA TYR A 1079 28.33 -29.46 5.07
C TYR A 1079 27.03 -29.12 5.81
N ASP A 1080 27.00 -27.95 6.47
CA ASP A 1080 25.90 -27.43 7.30
C ASP A 1080 25.14 -26.33 6.52
N PRO A 1081 23.85 -26.53 6.18
CA PRO A 1081 23.10 -25.60 5.34
C PRO A 1081 22.51 -24.48 6.20
N ILE A 1082 23.08 -23.27 6.03
CA ILE A 1082 22.46 -21.96 6.29
C ILE A 1082 22.51 -21.45 7.73
N VAL A 1083 23.13 -20.27 7.83
CA VAL A 1083 22.95 -19.22 8.84
C VAL A 1083 21.52 -19.21 9.41
N ARG A 1084 21.33 -19.85 10.58
CA ARG A 1084 20.10 -19.69 11.38
C ARG A 1084 20.19 -18.42 12.22
N ALA A 1085 19.34 -17.46 11.92
CA ALA A 1085 18.92 -16.45 12.88
C ALA A 1085 18.01 -17.08 13.94
N GLN A 1086 18.50 -17.23 15.18
CA GLN A 1086 17.97 -16.60 16.41
C GLN A 1086 18.43 -17.30 17.71
N HIS A 1087 18.92 -16.46 18.63
CA HIS A 1087 19.15 -16.60 20.08
C HIS A 1087 20.43 -17.29 20.65
N ARG A 1088 21.41 -16.42 20.97
CA ARG A 1088 22.34 -16.36 22.13
C ARG A 1088 22.48 -17.61 23.02
N VAL A 1089 23.72 -18.07 23.26
CA VAL A 1089 24.62 -17.65 24.37
C VAL A 1089 26.01 -18.28 24.17
N THR A 1090 27.01 -17.40 24.33
CA THR A 1090 28.46 -17.54 24.57
C THR A 1090 29.01 -18.91 25.02
N LEU A 1091 30.10 -19.36 24.41
CA LEU A 1091 31.36 -19.54 25.16
C LEU A 1091 32.60 -19.58 24.24
N ASP A 1092 33.53 -18.71 24.63
CA ASP A 1092 34.93 -18.57 24.21
C ASP A 1092 35.68 -19.91 24.22
N LEU A 1093 36.63 -20.10 23.29
CA LEU A 1093 37.99 -20.57 23.62
C LEU A 1093 38.91 -20.45 22.39
N ARG A 1094 39.76 -19.42 22.46
CA ARG A 1094 40.97 -19.25 21.65
C ARG A 1094 41.86 -20.50 21.62
N SER A 1095 42.65 -20.57 20.54
CA SER A 1095 44.11 -20.76 20.51
C SER A 1095 44.52 -21.89 19.56
N ARG A 1096 45.67 -21.89 18.87
CA ARG A 1096 46.79 -20.97 18.65
C ARG A 1096 47.77 -21.72 17.73
N GLY A 1097 48.59 -20.97 16.99
CA GLY A 1097 49.96 -21.36 16.67
C GLY A 1097 50.45 -20.63 15.43
N GLY A 1098 51.52 -19.85 15.44
CA GLY A 1098 52.53 -19.47 16.43
C GLY A 1098 53.13 -18.13 15.98
N VAL A 1099 53.91 -17.38 16.76
CA VAL A 1099 55.19 -17.75 17.39
C VAL A 1099 55.47 -16.79 18.56
N GLY A 1100 56.06 -17.28 19.67
CA GLY A 1100 56.74 -16.40 20.64
C GLY A 1100 56.84 -16.83 22.11
N GLN A 1101 57.60 -17.92 22.38
CA GLN A 1101 58.44 -18.20 23.57
C GLN A 1101 57.94 -18.11 25.05
N SER A 1102 58.29 -19.19 25.79
CA SER A 1102 58.93 -19.22 27.13
C SER A 1102 58.14 -19.62 28.41
N ARG A 1103 58.31 -20.91 28.76
CA ARG A 1103 58.68 -21.54 30.06
C ARG A 1103 57.70 -21.68 31.26
N ARG A 1104 57.57 -22.97 31.67
CA ARG A 1104 57.44 -23.59 33.03
C ARG A 1104 56.10 -23.35 33.78
N SER A 1105 55.48 -24.26 34.53
CA SER A 1105 55.77 -25.64 34.99
C SER A 1105 54.59 -26.17 35.85
N HIS A 1106 54.32 -27.48 35.76
CA HIS A 1106 53.76 -28.41 36.79
C HIS A 1106 52.23 -28.61 36.98
N SER A 1107 51.84 -29.88 36.81
CA SER A 1107 50.59 -30.62 37.11
C SER A 1107 50.41 -30.92 38.63
N PRO A 1108 49.53 -31.87 39.08
CA PRO A 1108 48.13 -32.25 38.72
C PRO A 1108 47.22 -32.43 39.99
N LEU A 1109 45.92 -32.75 39.81
CA LEU A 1109 45.19 -33.90 40.42
C LEU A 1109 43.66 -33.67 40.64
N ASP A 1110 42.92 -34.55 39.97
CA ASP A 1110 41.59 -35.22 40.13
C ASP A 1110 40.92 -35.35 41.54
N PRO A 1111 39.70 -35.95 41.71
CA PRO A 1111 38.37 -35.32 41.70
C PRO A 1111 37.51 -35.67 42.96
N VAL A 1112 36.21 -35.30 43.04
CA VAL A 1112 35.07 -36.04 43.68
C VAL A 1112 33.77 -35.20 43.72
N ALA A 1113 32.65 -35.91 43.52
CA ALA A 1113 31.24 -35.48 43.45
C ALA A 1113 30.55 -35.15 44.80
N ARG A 1114 29.43 -34.40 44.77
CA ARG A 1114 28.09 -34.78 45.30
C ARG A 1114 27.05 -33.63 45.33
N ASP A 1115 25.80 -34.05 45.15
CA ASP A 1115 24.50 -33.38 45.30
C ASP A 1115 24.33 -32.45 46.51
N ALA A 1116 23.51 -31.40 46.35
CA ALA A 1116 22.13 -31.35 46.87
C ALA A 1116 21.52 -29.92 46.85
N SER A 1117 20.24 -29.89 46.49
CA SER A 1117 19.26 -28.80 46.46
C SER A 1117 19.05 -28.02 47.76
N ASN A 1118 18.75 -26.70 47.66
CA ASN A 1118 17.51 -26.11 48.21
C ASN A 1118 17.36 -24.58 48.03
N ALA A 1119 16.10 -24.21 47.81
CA ALA A 1119 15.36 -23.04 48.29
C ALA A 1119 15.44 -21.67 47.57
N VAL A 1120 14.23 -21.25 47.21
CA VAL A 1120 13.76 -20.00 46.60
C VAL A 1120 13.59 -18.91 47.67
N SER A 1121 13.99 -17.65 47.40
CA SER A 1121 13.13 -16.46 47.64
C SER A 1121 13.75 -15.14 47.12
N TRP A 1122 13.01 -14.52 46.21
CA TRP A 1122 12.62 -13.10 46.08
C TRP A 1122 13.63 -11.92 46.12
N ILE A 1123 13.54 -11.15 45.02
CA ILE A 1123 13.56 -9.68 44.86
C ILE A 1123 14.93 -8.99 44.64
N VAL A 1124 15.15 -8.73 43.34
CA VAL A 1124 15.58 -7.49 42.67
C VAL A 1124 15.97 -6.31 43.57
N GLU A 1125 17.24 -5.91 43.48
CA GLU A 1125 17.65 -4.50 43.40
C GLU A 1125 18.96 -4.38 42.61
N THR A 1126 18.93 -3.52 41.59
CA THR A 1126 20.05 -3.07 40.76
C THR A 1126 20.86 -1.97 41.47
N TYR A 1127 21.93 -1.50 40.80
CA TYR A 1127 22.81 -0.32 41.00
C TYR A 1127 24.29 -0.72 41.30
N PRO A 1128 25.32 0.10 40.97
CA PRO A 1128 25.45 1.06 39.85
C PRO A 1128 26.86 1.26 39.27
N ALA A 1129 26.92 2.05 38.18
CA ALA A 1129 28.12 2.65 37.61
C ALA A 1129 28.54 3.98 38.30
N LEU A 1130 29.77 4.40 38.02
CA LEU A 1130 30.66 5.27 38.79
C LEU A 1130 30.42 6.80 38.66
N ARG A 1131 30.30 7.46 39.82
CA ARG A 1131 30.98 8.67 40.40
C ARG A 1131 31.92 9.56 39.53
N PRO A 1132 32.34 10.76 40.02
CA PRO A 1132 31.64 11.79 40.83
C PRO A 1132 32.04 13.27 40.50
N GLU A 1133 31.28 14.27 40.98
CA GLU A 1133 31.81 15.43 41.75
C GLU A 1133 30.64 16.21 42.41
N ALA A 1134 30.89 16.74 43.60
CA ALA A 1134 29.91 17.24 44.61
C ALA A 1134 30.43 18.59 45.20
N PRO A 1135 29.91 19.16 46.31
CA PRO A 1135 28.57 19.25 46.96
C PRO A 1135 28.16 20.76 47.15
N SER A 1136 27.04 21.23 47.73
CA SER A 1136 26.40 20.89 49.03
C SER A 1136 25.02 21.57 49.26
N ARG A 1137 24.04 20.74 49.72
CA ARG A 1137 23.05 20.91 50.81
C ARG A 1137 22.25 22.25 50.95
N ARG A 1138 20.93 22.28 50.71
CA ARG A 1138 19.73 21.90 51.55
C ARG A 1138 19.48 22.82 52.77
N PRO A 1139 18.24 22.91 53.35
CA PRO A 1139 16.90 22.52 52.87
C PRO A 1139 15.74 23.52 53.21
N ARG A 1140 14.69 23.57 52.37
CA ARG A 1140 13.34 23.04 52.67
C ARG A 1140 12.51 23.03 51.39
#